data_AF-A0A8H6QUG9-F1
#
_entry.id   AF-A0A8H6QUG9-F1
#
_cell.length_a   1.000
_cell.length_b   1.000
_cell.length_c   1.000
_cell.angle_alpha   90.00
_cell.angle_beta   90.00
_cell.angle_gamma   90.00
#
_symmetry.space_group_name_H-M   'P 1'
#
loop_
_entity.id
_entity.type
_entity.pdbx_description
1 polymer ?
#
loop_
_entity_poly.entity_id
_entity_poly.type
_entity_poly.pdbx_seq_one_letter_code
_entity_poly.pdbx_strand_id
1 'polypeptide(L)'
;MSHLARRALHHKTLAVRLQWPLVRSRFSTSARRPLMELTGFTEEQLTVRDAISAITAKFPNTYWQECDQNERDPKDFHAALAKDGWLGIALPEQLGGAGLGISEATMMMQTITQSGAGMAGAQAIHANVYATQPLAKFGTKEQLEETIPKIINGTWRTCFGVTEPNTGLETLKLKTTATKNASGDSYSVTGQKIWITCAQVASKMILLARTTPVEEVKRSTHGLSMFCIDLDRKKPGLDMRKIKKMGGRAVDANEVFFDNYQIPANTLVGEENEGFRIILHGMNAERCLLAGEALGLGYAALERATQYANDRVVFGRPIGQNQGIAHPLADAYMKLEAAKLATYHAARLYDVSRTDSSIPFHSVGVACNSAKYLAAEAAFTACERAVLTHGGMGYAMEYDVERYLRECLVPRIAPAFQLHNVATPRDPIMDAIPGGAMQDIVGENSEIRNKEAVEPGVRPPCGTGTRSRTLRPMPPLVYPSPPALEELRSLLPPYEAAELLVDTYFDRVHWFMLIFQQDNFRQNWPQLYKTHSDRAGEDCNDLGFLSTFLMVIAIGAHYVGPYRQCLLARHDVQPETLKQCIFKAIKSSLLDIISVGSLEVVQTCILLGTYYLFHGAPRLAWPVCGCGLRVAQSLNLHRNVDKDLSLIPIERNENETRKRCWWAIYEIETFCSMSYGYPHSIKDADCDVEPLNPSAKLGNAPSPVSFDEPLRCETTLLSYKYYMSKLSVLTKAVLSELYGIGPGLVNNNRPSGETGSSLRAVVMKVASLDARLRNWRADIPPKLRWETLASTRVSYSSQDEFDQDIGASGVRFDNHIYHLQALALKLAYENTIILTHRPLLSYKLVTKADEKLDDITRLGTIQESPFLRSMRACHDAGMSLSELVNSPVLDLVSETYAAAFVSIHTFTAGVALGILSSIEPLTPQAQEAKVGLHRLMSLQAKLKPRSPLATQGLDILQRLTKLALDKELSMMLDVSKPIRWSEPQSGVDVDVSAVQTGTLSPKQNSSGQHPRRSSHDAAVAAMQTDRQSIMFDSRDTQGTETQEETPDPNSLGNFTDFQYVEDASVSAALYDFDQVLSTYVNSSWADPDPLAMDTSHAQTLHDEGFSMLEQTWIWGPDTLPFHD
;
A
#
# COMPACT_ATOMS: atom_id res chain seq x y z
N MET A 1 10.60 13.44 55.05
CA MET A 1 10.05 12.27 54.32
C MET A 1 10.95 11.77 53.19
N SER A 2 11.99 12.51 52.77
CA SER A 2 12.99 12.10 51.76
C SER A 2 13.79 10.82 52.08
N HIS A 3 13.80 10.37 53.35
CA HIS A 3 14.51 9.16 53.77
C HIS A 3 13.68 7.86 53.67
N LEU A 4 12.35 7.95 53.53
CA LEU A 4 11.46 6.78 53.50
C LEU A 4 11.23 6.24 52.08
N ALA A 5 11.13 7.12 51.07
CA ALA A 5 11.02 6.71 49.67
C ALA A 5 12.30 6.01 49.17
N ARG A 6 13.49 6.52 49.51
CA ARG A 6 14.77 5.85 49.18
C ARG A 6 15.03 4.57 49.97
N ARG A 7 14.45 4.42 51.18
CA ARG A 7 14.58 3.17 51.97
C ARG A 7 13.71 2.03 51.44
N ALA A 8 12.56 2.33 50.85
CA ALA A 8 11.69 1.30 50.26
C ALA A 8 12.34 0.63 49.03
N LEU A 9 13.16 1.37 48.28
CA LEU A 9 13.90 0.84 47.12
C LEU A 9 15.13 -0.02 47.48
N HIS A 10 15.74 0.15 48.67
CA HIS A 10 16.99 -0.52 49.03
C HIS A 10 16.84 -1.79 49.90
N HIS A 11 15.65 -2.07 50.46
CA HIS A 11 15.49 -3.13 51.47
C HIS A 11 14.86 -4.45 51.00
N LYS A 12 14.67 -4.67 49.69
CA LYS A 12 14.06 -5.91 49.15
C LYS A 12 15.01 -6.82 48.37
N THR A 13 16.32 -6.71 48.56
CA THR A 13 17.31 -7.56 47.87
C THR A 13 17.92 -8.66 48.76
N LEU A 14 17.36 -8.94 49.94
CA LEU A 14 17.83 -10.08 50.75
C LEU A 14 16.68 -10.87 51.39
N ALA A 15 16.77 -12.18 51.15
CA ALA A 15 16.16 -13.30 51.88
C ALA A 15 14.67 -13.60 51.64
N VAL A 16 14.40 -14.48 50.66
CA VAL A 16 13.53 -15.66 50.86
C VAL A 16 14.09 -16.83 50.05
N ARG A 17 14.89 -17.68 50.71
CA ARG A 17 15.28 -19.01 50.22
C ARG A 17 14.56 -20.02 51.12
N LEU A 18 13.35 -20.42 50.74
CA LEU A 18 12.58 -21.46 51.43
C LEU A 18 12.35 -22.64 50.47
N GLN A 19 12.75 -23.81 50.94
CA GLN A 19 12.66 -25.12 50.29
C GLN A 19 11.20 -25.55 50.13
N TRP A 20 10.86 -26.14 48.97
CA TRP A 20 9.60 -26.90 48.77
C TRP A 20 9.92 -28.32 48.27
N PRO A 21 9.14 -29.36 48.63
CA PRO A 21 9.51 -30.75 48.37
C PRO A 21 9.31 -31.17 46.92
N LEU A 22 10.17 -32.09 46.47
CA LEU A 22 10.21 -32.70 45.14
C LEU A 22 8.90 -33.42 44.79
N VAL A 23 8.11 -32.83 43.90
CA VAL A 23 7.18 -33.57 43.02
C VAL A 23 7.73 -33.50 41.61
N ARG A 24 8.05 -34.66 41.04
CA ARG A 24 8.58 -34.81 39.67
C ARG A 24 7.54 -34.33 38.65
N SER A 25 7.74 -33.17 38.04
CA SER A 25 7.12 -32.83 36.75
C SER A 25 8.19 -32.42 35.74
N ARG A 26 7.94 -32.82 34.50
CA ARG A 26 8.81 -32.76 33.31
C ARG A 26 9.50 -31.39 33.12
N PHE A 27 10.75 -31.45 32.65
CA PHE A 27 11.58 -30.30 32.29
C PHE A 27 10.87 -29.36 31.30
N SER A 28 10.42 -28.21 31.79
CA SER A 28 10.39 -26.94 31.06
C SER A 28 10.81 -25.86 32.06
N THR A 29 12.08 -25.48 32.02
CA THR A 29 12.71 -24.50 32.92
C THR A 29 12.66 -23.06 32.38
N SER A 30 11.87 -22.79 31.36
CA SER A 30 11.66 -21.43 30.88
C SER A 30 10.59 -20.77 31.74
N ALA A 31 10.97 -19.84 32.61
CA ALA A 31 10.03 -18.87 33.16
C ALA A 31 9.22 -18.27 31.99
N ARG A 32 7.89 -18.19 32.12
CA ARG A 32 7.03 -17.55 31.11
C ARG A 32 7.61 -16.16 30.84
N ARG A 33 8.15 -15.95 29.62
CA ARG A 33 8.64 -14.62 29.24
C ARG A 33 7.44 -13.68 29.20
N PRO A 34 7.53 -12.46 29.78
CA PRO A 34 6.49 -11.47 29.61
C PRO A 34 6.31 -11.17 28.11
N LEU A 35 5.06 -11.02 27.69
CA LEU A 35 4.70 -10.79 26.28
C LEU A 35 5.32 -9.50 25.74
N MET A 36 5.36 -8.44 26.56
CA MET A 36 5.96 -7.17 26.20
C MET A 36 7.47 -7.22 26.35
N GLU A 37 8.19 -6.72 25.35
CA GLU A 37 9.63 -6.56 25.46
C GLU A 37 10.00 -5.32 26.30
N LEU A 38 10.98 -5.47 27.19
CA LEU A 38 11.42 -4.47 28.15
C LEU A 38 12.67 -3.68 27.71
N THR A 39 13.25 -4.00 26.53
CA THR A 39 14.41 -3.27 26.02
C THR A 39 14.08 -1.81 25.74
N GLY A 40 15.02 -0.92 26.08
CA GLY A 40 14.87 0.53 25.90
C GLY A 40 14.17 1.27 27.05
N PHE A 41 13.80 0.60 28.14
CA PHE A 41 13.34 1.24 29.37
C PHE A 41 14.47 1.52 30.35
N THR A 42 14.34 2.60 31.12
CA THR A 42 15.28 2.97 32.19
C THR A 42 15.04 2.13 33.44
N GLU A 43 16.02 2.07 34.35
CA GLU A 43 15.87 1.37 35.63
C GLU A 43 14.75 1.99 36.48
N GLU A 44 14.57 3.31 36.42
CA GLU A 44 13.48 4.02 37.08
C GLU A 44 12.12 3.56 36.55
N GLN A 45 11.95 3.48 35.23
CA GLN A 45 10.71 3.01 34.61
C GLN A 45 10.40 1.56 35.01
N LEU A 46 11.40 0.67 34.98
CA LEU A 46 11.23 -0.72 35.39
C LEU A 46 10.86 -0.84 36.87
N THR A 47 11.47 -0.01 37.72
CA THR A 47 11.12 0.05 39.16
C THR A 47 9.68 0.51 39.37
N VAL A 48 9.23 1.52 38.64
CA VAL A 48 7.84 1.99 38.68
C VAL A 48 6.91 0.86 38.24
N ARG A 49 7.22 0.15 37.15
CA ARG A 49 6.44 -1.00 36.69
C ARG A 49 6.32 -2.07 37.77
N ASP A 50 7.41 -2.44 38.44
CA ASP A 50 7.39 -3.48 39.47
C ASP A 50 6.58 -3.07 40.69
N ALA A 51 6.75 -1.82 41.15
CA ALA A 51 6.01 -1.31 42.30
C ALA A 51 4.51 -1.21 42.03
N ILE A 52 4.12 -0.71 40.85
CA ILE A 52 2.72 -0.62 40.43
C ILE A 52 2.12 -2.01 40.22
N SER A 53 2.87 -2.95 39.63
CA SER A 53 2.44 -4.35 39.48
C SER A 53 2.13 -5.00 40.83
N ALA A 54 2.93 -4.72 41.87
CA ALA A 54 2.68 -5.23 43.22
C ALA A 54 1.40 -4.65 43.87
N ILE A 55 1.00 -3.43 43.49
CA ILE A 55 -0.25 -2.82 43.95
C ILE A 55 -1.44 -3.40 43.17
N THR A 56 -1.35 -3.44 41.84
CA THR A 56 -2.43 -3.90 40.96
C THR A 56 -2.73 -5.38 41.14
N ALA A 57 -1.75 -6.21 41.52
CA ALA A 57 -1.95 -7.63 41.85
C ALA A 57 -2.99 -7.89 42.96
N LYS A 58 -3.29 -6.90 43.80
CA LYS A 58 -4.33 -6.98 44.84
C LYS A 58 -5.75 -6.81 44.30
N PHE A 59 -5.90 -6.39 43.04
CA PHE A 59 -7.15 -6.05 42.37
C PHE A 59 -7.32 -6.93 41.13
N PRO A 60 -7.78 -8.18 41.30
CA PRO A 60 -7.93 -9.13 40.19
C PRO A 60 -9.01 -8.69 39.19
N ASN A 61 -9.05 -9.31 38.02
CA ASN A 61 -10.05 -8.98 36.98
C ASN A 61 -11.51 -9.08 37.48
N THR A 62 -11.82 -10.00 38.39
CA THR A 62 -13.15 -10.11 39.00
C THR A 62 -13.56 -8.83 39.73
N TYR A 63 -12.64 -8.16 40.43
CA TYR A 63 -12.89 -6.85 41.05
C TYR A 63 -13.29 -5.80 40.01
N TRP A 64 -12.62 -5.80 38.86
CA TRP A 64 -12.91 -4.84 37.78
C TRP A 64 -14.21 -5.16 37.05
N GLN A 65 -14.52 -6.44 36.84
CA GLN A 65 -15.81 -6.88 36.29
C GLN A 65 -16.96 -6.47 37.21
N GLU A 66 -16.84 -6.70 38.52
CA GLU A 66 -17.85 -6.27 39.50
C GLU A 66 -18.04 -4.75 39.51
N CYS A 67 -16.94 -3.99 39.43
CA CYS A 67 -17.01 -2.54 39.36
C CYS A 67 -17.68 -2.06 38.05
N ASP A 68 -17.40 -2.69 36.90
CA ASP A 68 -18.03 -2.35 35.60
C ASP A 68 -19.53 -2.69 35.59
N GLN A 69 -19.91 -3.87 36.11
CA GLN A 69 -21.31 -4.33 36.13
C GLN A 69 -22.20 -3.51 37.07
N ASN A 70 -21.65 -3.07 38.20
CA ASN A 70 -22.39 -2.29 39.21
C ASN A 70 -22.19 -0.78 39.09
N GLU A 71 -21.45 -0.30 38.09
CA GLU A 71 -21.07 1.11 37.92
C GLU A 71 -20.47 1.72 39.21
N ARG A 72 -19.62 0.93 39.88
CA ARG A 72 -19.05 1.24 41.20
C ARG A 72 -17.66 1.86 41.08
N ASP A 73 -17.49 3.07 41.63
CA ASP A 73 -16.21 3.77 41.70
C ASP A 73 -15.15 2.92 42.42
N PRO A 74 -13.96 2.67 41.82
CA PRO A 74 -12.92 1.82 42.38
C PRO A 74 -12.11 2.56 43.48
N LYS A 75 -12.78 3.00 44.55
CA LYS A 75 -12.20 3.79 45.65
C LYS A 75 -11.03 3.10 46.33
N ASP A 76 -11.13 1.80 46.52
CA ASP A 76 -10.12 1.00 47.21
C ASP A 76 -8.80 0.98 46.41
N PHE A 77 -8.91 0.87 45.07
CA PHE A 77 -7.78 0.95 44.16
C PHE A 77 -7.12 2.33 44.18
N HIS A 78 -7.92 3.39 44.07
CA HIS A 78 -7.41 4.75 44.14
C HIS A 78 -6.71 5.05 45.48
N ALA A 79 -7.30 4.62 46.60
CA ALA A 79 -6.72 4.79 47.93
C ALA A 79 -5.40 4.01 48.08
N ALA A 80 -5.28 2.82 47.48
CA ALA A 80 -4.05 2.04 47.50
C ALA A 80 -2.89 2.75 46.80
N LEU A 81 -3.14 3.40 45.65
CA LEU A 81 -2.13 4.21 44.95
C LEU A 81 -1.82 5.51 45.70
N ALA A 82 -2.84 6.18 46.24
CA ALA A 82 -2.67 7.41 47.02
C ALA A 82 -1.82 7.21 48.29
N LYS A 83 -2.02 6.07 48.98
CA LYS A 83 -1.30 5.74 50.22
C LYS A 83 0.22 5.79 50.07
N ASP A 84 0.71 5.37 48.91
CA ASP A 84 2.15 5.32 48.61
C ASP A 84 2.63 6.54 47.79
N GLY A 85 1.76 7.55 47.59
CA GLY A 85 2.09 8.82 46.96
C GLY A 85 2.10 8.82 45.42
N TRP A 86 1.62 7.74 44.78
CA TRP A 86 1.68 7.58 43.32
C TRP A 86 0.89 8.63 42.52
N LEU A 87 -0.10 9.26 43.14
CA LEU A 87 -0.85 10.37 42.51
C LEU A 87 0.04 11.60 42.25
N GLY A 88 1.18 11.71 42.93
CA GLY A 88 2.17 12.77 42.76
C GLY A 88 3.39 12.40 41.93
N ILE A 89 3.34 11.31 41.15
CA ILE A 89 4.53 10.74 40.47
C ILE A 89 5.30 11.77 39.62
N ALA A 90 4.58 12.61 38.85
CA ALA A 90 5.14 13.62 37.96
C ALA A 90 5.19 15.03 38.59
N LEU A 91 4.76 15.17 39.85
CA LEU A 91 4.72 16.46 40.54
C LEU A 91 6.03 16.76 41.27
N PRO A 92 6.39 18.04 41.45
CA PRO A 92 7.64 18.43 42.10
C PRO A 92 7.77 17.91 43.54
N GLU A 93 8.99 17.53 43.94
CA GLU A 93 9.28 17.06 45.30
C GLU A 93 8.94 18.10 46.38
N GLN A 94 9.10 19.39 46.08
CA GLN A 94 8.81 20.48 47.02
C GLN A 94 7.32 20.55 47.41
N LEU A 95 6.44 19.99 46.57
CA LEU A 95 5.00 19.90 46.80
C LEU A 95 4.59 18.52 47.34
N GLY A 96 5.56 17.65 47.65
CA GLY A 96 5.33 16.29 48.14
C GLY A 96 5.22 15.22 47.04
N GLY A 97 5.51 15.57 45.78
CA GLY A 97 5.54 14.63 44.66
C GLY A 97 6.84 13.82 44.56
N ALA A 98 6.93 12.94 43.56
CA ALA A 98 8.11 12.10 43.33
C ALA A 98 9.10 12.69 42.32
N GLY A 99 8.71 13.71 41.54
CA GLY A 99 9.58 14.40 40.60
C GLY A 99 10.11 13.56 39.43
N LEU A 100 9.50 12.41 39.12
CA LEU A 100 10.04 11.47 38.12
C LEU A 100 9.84 11.95 36.68
N GLY A 101 8.65 12.49 36.37
CA GLY A 101 8.33 13.00 35.03
C GLY A 101 7.11 12.32 34.39
N ILE A 102 6.80 12.71 33.16
CA ILE A 102 5.70 12.13 32.37
C ILE A 102 6.09 10.76 31.78
N SER A 103 7.37 10.50 31.54
CA SER A 103 7.86 9.19 31.08
C SER A 103 7.53 8.07 32.07
N GLU A 104 7.90 8.24 33.33
CA GLU A 104 7.62 7.29 34.41
C GLU A 104 6.13 7.24 34.75
N ALA A 105 5.42 8.37 34.66
CA ALA A 105 3.97 8.40 34.79
C ALA A 105 3.29 7.58 33.68
N THR A 106 3.79 7.64 32.44
CA THR A 106 3.29 6.84 31.32
C THR A 106 3.49 5.34 31.59
N MET A 107 4.64 4.95 32.14
CA MET A 107 4.91 3.57 32.56
C MET A 107 3.96 3.11 33.69
N MET A 108 3.67 3.97 34.67
CA MET A 108 2.68 3.69 35.70
C MET A 108 1.30 3.43 35.08
N MET A 109 0.84 4.31 34.21
CA MET A 109 -0.48 4.19 33.58
C MET A 109 -0.59 2.94 32.69
N GLN A 110 0.44 2.66 31.90
CA GLN A 110 0.52 1.44 31.11
C GLN A 110 0.48 0.19 31.98
N THR A 111 1.20 0.17 33.10
CA THR A 111 1.23 -0.98 34.00
C THR A 111 -0.14 -1.20 34.66
N ILE A 112 -0.85 -0.11 35.01
CA ILE A 112 -2.21 -0.19 35.52
C ILE A 112 -3.13 -0.85 34.49
N THR A 113 -3.18 -0.35 33.25
CA THR A 113 -4.09 -0.93 32.25
C THR A 113 -3.71 -2.37 31.89
N GLN A 114 -2.40 -2.66 31.78
CA GLN A 114 -1.87 -4.00 31.49
C GLN A 114 -2.17 -5.04 32.58
N SER A 115 -2.34 -4.62 33.84
CA SER A 115 -2.70 -5.53 34.94
C SER A 115 -4.07 -6.19 34.78
N GLY A 116 -4.86 -5.72 33.82
CA GLY A 116 -6.23 -6.14 33.58
C GLY A 116 -7.27 -5.19 34.17
N ALA A 117 -6.84 -4.14 34.88
CA ALA A 117 -7.71 -3.03 35.28
C ALA A 117 -8.38 -2.33 34.08
N GLY A 118 -7.69 -2.30 32.94
CA GLY A 118 -8.13 -1.62 31.74
C GLY A 118 -8.25 -0.10 31.93
N MET A 119 -9.00 0.54 31.04
CA MET A 119 -9.19 2.00 31.06
C MET A 119 -9.90 2.47 32.32
N ALA A 120 -10.75 1.64 32.94
CA ALA A 120 -11.39 1.96 34.22
C ALA A 120 -10.37 2.26 35.33
N GLY A 121 -9.32 1.44 35.44
CA GLY A 121 -8.26 1.67 36.42
C GLY A 121 -7.48 2.94 36.14
N ALA A 122 -7.18 3.19 34.87
CA ALA A 122 -6.49 4.41 34.47
C ALA A 122 -7.30 5.69 34.73
N GLN A 123 -8.59 5.68 34.38
CA GLN A 123 -9.52 6.79 34.58
C GLN A 123 -9.67 7.20 36.05
N ALA A 124 -9.52 6.25 36.98
CA ALA A 124 -9.54 6.54 38.41
C ALA A 124 -8.32 7.34 38.89
N ILE A 125 -7.26 7.47 38.08
CA ILE A 125 -5.95 8.00 38.47
C ILE A 125 -5.54 9.20 37.63
N HIS A 126 -5.62 9.10 36.30
CA HIS A 126 -4.85 9.93 35.38
C HIS A 126 -5.07 11.45 35.51
N ALA A 127 -6.28 11.90 35.86
CA ALA A 127 -6.62 13.32 35.99
C ALA A 127 -5.85 13.97 37.16
N ASN A 128 -5.50 13.19 38.19
CA ASN A 128 -4.64 13.67 39.28
C ASN A 128 -3.20 13.91 38.84
N VAL A 129 -2.80 13.33 37.70
CA VAL A 129 -1.46 13.45 37.12
C VAL A 129 -1.42 14.53 36.04
N TYR A 130 -2.26 14.47 35.00
CA TYR A 130 -2.16 15.41 33.88
C TYR A 130 -2.86 16.75 34.15
N ALA A 131 -4.03 16.75 34.81
CA ALA A 131 -4.79 17.99 35.03
C ALA A 131 -4.11 18.89 36.06
N THR A 132 -3.24 18.32 36.90
CA THR A 132 -2.43 19.07 37.86
C THR A 132 -1.17 19.67 37.25
N GLN A 133 -0.74 19.28 36.04
CA GLN A 133 0.46 19.85 35.40
C GLN A 133 0.36 21.36 35.15
N PRO A 134 -0.75 21.88 34.59
CA PRO A 134 -0.93 23.32 34.45
C PRO A 134 -0.92 24.05 35.80
N LEU A 135 -1.57 23.48 36.82
CA LEU A 135 -1.56 24.06 38.16
C LEU A 135 -0.16 24.08 38.76
N ALA A 136 0.59 22.97 38.69
CA ALA A 136 1.96 22.86 39.20
C ALA A 136 2.92 23.86 38.54
N LYS A 137 2.65 24.27 37.29
CA LYS A 137 3.50 25.19 36.54
C LYS A 137 3.10 26.66 36.67
N PHE A 138 1.80 26.96 36.72
CA PHE A 138 1.28 28.34 36.63
C PHE A 138 0.45 28.78 37.84
N GLY A 139 0.22 27.89 38.79
CA GLY A 139 -0.53 28.19 40.01
C GLY A 139 0.24 29.11 40.94
N THR A 140 -0.50 29.89 41.73
CA THR A 140 0.09 30.71 42.79
C THR A 140 0.62 29.82 43.90
N LYS A 141 1.53 30.36 44.73
CA LYS A 141 2.09 29.62 45.86
C LYS A 141 1.01 29.08 46.80
N GLU A 142 -0.01 29.89 47.07
CA GLU A 142 -1.14 29.54 47.94
C GLU A 142 -1.96 28.40 47.35
N GLN A 143 -2.26 28.45 46.04
CA GLN A 143 -2.99 27.39 45.34
C GLN A 143 -2.23 26.05 45.41
N LEU A 144 -0.90 26.10 45.19
CA LEU A 144 -0.03 24.93 45.19
C LEU A 144 0.05 24.28 46.57
N GLU A 145 0.34 25.08 47.61
CA GLU A 145 0.50 24.60 48.99
C GLU A 145 -0.80 24.00 49.56
N GLU A 146 -1.96 24.54 49.17
CA GLU A 146 -3.25 24.02 49.62
C GLU A 146 -3.67 22.75 48.86
N THR A 147 -3.54 22.77 47.53
CA THR A 147 -4.26 21.83 46.67
C THR A 147 -3.44 20.58 46.36
N ILE A 148 -2.17 20.74 45.99
CA ILE A 148 -1.35 19.64 45.50
C ILE A 148 -1.14 18.54 46.56
N PRO A 149 -0.76 18.85 47.82
CA PRO A 149 -0.56 17.80 48.84
C PRO A 149 -1.81 16.97 49.12
N LYS A 150 -3.00 17.59 49.07
CA LYS A 150 -4.30 16.91 49.29
C LYS A 150 -4.69 16.01 48.11
N ILE A 151 -4.24 16.33 46.91
CA ILE A 151 -4.40 15.45 45.73
C ILE A 151 -3.44 14.26 45.86
N ILE A 152 -2.18 14.50 46.21
CA ILE A 152 -1.15 13.45 46.32
C ILE A 152 -1.54 12.38 47.35
N ASN A 153 -2.05 12.79 48.51
CA ASN A 153 -2.47 11.87 49.56
C ASN A 153 -3.88 11.27 49.34
N GLY A 154 -4.57 11.63 48.26
CA GLY A 154 -5.89 11.12 47.88
C GLY A 154 -7.07 11.70 48.66
N THR A 155 -6.87 12.72 49.50
CA THR A 155 -7.96 13.44 50.19
C THR A 155 -8.87 14.13 49.18
N TRP A 156 -8.28 14.71 48.13
CA TRP A 156 -8.98 15.36 47.04
C TRP A 156 -8.72 14.64 45.72
N ARG A 157 -9.76 14.51 44.91
CA ARG A 157 -9.64 14.09 43.50
C ARG A 157 -9.89 15.26 42.58
N THR A 158 -9.25 15.21 41.42
CA THR A 158 -9.36 16.25 40.39
C THR A 158 -10.10 15.73 39.15
N CYS A 159 -10.88 16.60 38.52
CA CYS A 159 -11.42 16.39 37.17
C CYS A 159 -11.08 17.57 36.25
N PHE A 160 -11.23 17.39 34.94
CA PHE A 160 -10.83 18.36 33.92
C PHE A 160 -12.04 18.84 33.10
N GLY A 161 -12.40 20.11 33.23
CA GLY A 161 -13.62 20.71 32.67
C GLY A 161 -13.35 21.52 31.41
N VAL A 162 -13.23 20.86 30.25
CA VAL A 162 -12.89 21.51 28.97
C VAL A 162 -14.04 21.44 27.97
N THR A 163 -14.39 20.23 27.57
CA THR A 163 -15.34 19.91 26.50
C THR A 163 -16.76 20.40 26.79
N GLU A 164 -17.43 20.91 25.75
CA GLU A 164 -18.86 21.32 25.80
C GLU A 164 -19.66 20.60 24.71
N PRO A 165 -21.00 20.50 24.82
CA PRO A 165 -21.83 19.73 23.88
C PRO A 165 -21.64 20.10 22.41
N ASN A 166 -21.37 21.38 22.12
CA ASN A 166 -21.22 21.88 20.76
C ASN A 166 -19.77 22.26 20.42
N THR A 167 -18.82 22.09 21.36
CA THR A 167 -17.41 22.50 21.19
C THR A 167 -16.49 21.47 21.84
N GLY A 168 -16.21 20.39 21.09
CA GLY A 168 -15.19 19.40 21.45
C GLY A 168 -13.90 19.61 20.67
N LEU A 169 -13.96 19.36 19.36
CA LEU A 169 -12.87 19.60 18.42
C LEU A 169 -12.49 21.09 18.36
N GLU A 170 -13.48 21.99 18.19
CA GLU A 170 -13.26 23.45 18.18
C GLU A 170 -13.14 24.06 19.60
N THR A 171 -12.14 23.64 20.37
CA THR A 171 -11.96 24.09 21.77
C THR A 171 -11.89 25.63 21.90
N LEU A 172 -11.35 26.32 20.89
CA LEU A 172 -11.26 27.79 20.89
C LEU A 172 -12.62 28.49 20.85
N LYS A 173 -13.71 27.80 20.48
CA LYS A 173 -15.05 28.39 20.38
C LYS A 173 -15.95 28.08 21.58
N LEU A 174 -15.40 27.54 22.67
CA LEU A 174 -16.16 27.22 23.88
C LEU A 174 -16.98 28.43 24.37
N LYS A 175 -18.18 28.15 24.90
CA LYS A 175 -19.20 29.13 25.27
C LYS A 175 -19.36 29.32 26.77
N THR A 176 -18.86 28.41 27.61
CA THR A 176 -18.88 28.61 29.06
C THR A 176 -18.13 29.89 29.40
N THR A 177 -18.80 30.83 30.06
CA THR A 177 -18.22 32.12 30.43
C THR A 177 -17.88 32.17 31.91
N ALA A 178 -16.89 33.00 32.25
CA ALA A 178 -16.58 33.39 33.62
C ALA A 178 -16.55 34.92 33.67
N THR A 179 -17.60 35.55 34.20
CA THR A 179 -17.73 37.01 34.25
C THR A 179 -17.29 37.53 35.61
N LYS A 180 -16.29 38.42 35.61
CA LYS A 180 -15.77 39.05 36.83
C LYS A 180 -16.82 39.99 37.43
N ASN A 181 -16.97 39.95 38.76
CA ASN A 181 -17.87 40.86 39.45
C ASN A 181 -17.29 42.30 39.49
N ALA A 182 -18.13 43.28 39.86
CA ALA A 182 -17.72 44.70 39.88
C ALA A 182 -16.58 44.99 40.88
N SER A 183 -16.49 44.24 41.98
CA SER A 183 -15.42 44.37 42.98
C SER A 183 -14.08 43.74 42.54
N GLY A 184 -14.09 42.83 41.56
CA GLY A 184 -12.93 42.04 41.15
C GLY A 184 -12.69 40.76 41.98
N ASP A 185 -13.42 40.55 43.08
CA ASP A 185 -13.16 39.48 44.06
C ASP A 185 -13.69 38.09 43.68
N SER A 186 -14.63 38.00 42.74
CA SER A 186 -15.21 36.73 42.29
C SER A 186 -15.58 36.74 40.81
N TYR A 187 -15.75 35.54 40.25
CA TYR A 187 -16.32 35.29 38.93
C TYR A 187 -17.65 34.56 39.05
N SER A 188 -18.58 34.88 38.16
CA SER A 188 -19.82 34.13 37.92
C SER A 188 -19.63 33.23 36.70
N VAL A 189 -19.68 31.92 36.88
CA VAL A 189 -19.53 30.94 35.79
C VAL A 189 -20.90 30.50 35.29
N THR A 190 -21.11 30.57 33.98
CA THR A 190 -22.35 30.12 33.33
C THR A 190 -22.01 29.33 32.07
N GLY A 191 -22.58 28.13 31.94
CA GLY A 191 -22.36 27.26 30.79
C GLY A 191 -22.55 25.78 31.09
N GLN A 192 -22.10 24.93 30.17
CA GLN A 192 -22.21 23.49 30.30
C GLN A 192 -20.91 22.82 29.83
N LYS A 193 -20.42 21.91 30.67
CA LYS A 193 -19.36 20.97 30.32
C LYS A 193 -19.93 19.57 30.17
N ILE A 194 -19.33 18.75 29.32
CA ILE A 194 -19.78 17.39 29.02
C ILE A 194 -18.59 16.44 28.97
N TRP A 195 -18.85 15.16 29.25
CA TRP A 195 -17.83 14.10 29.32
C TRP A 195 -16.80 14.31 30.44
N ILE A 196 -17.22 14.92 31.56
CA ILE A 196 -16.32 15.21 32.67
C ILE A 196 -16.17 13.96 33.54
N THR A 197 -15.06 13.26 33.34
CA THR A 197 -14.67 12.06 34.09
C THR A 197 -14.47 12.37 35.57
N CYS A 198 -14.91 11.47 36.45
CA CYS A 198 -14.77 11.55 37.92
C CYS A 198 -15.47 12.73 38.61
N ALA A 199 -16.31 13.53 37.92
CA ALA A 199 -16.92 14.72 38.52
C ALA A 199 -17.77 14.42 39.78
N GLN A 200 -18.31 13.21 39.91
CA GLN A 200 -19.12 12.81 41.09
C GLN A 200 -18.29 12.57 42.35
N VAL A 201 -16.98 12.36 42.20
CA VAL A 201 -16.05 12.10 43.30
C VAL A 201 -14.94 13.15 43.41
N ALA A 202 -14.79 14.00 42.39
CA ALA A 202 -13.85 15.11 42.40
C ALA A 202 -14.23 16.16 43.45
N SER A 203 -13.20 16.72 44.07
CA SER A 203 -13.26 17.88 44.96
C SER A 203 -12.88 19.16 44.22
N LYS A 204 -11.91 19.06 43.29
CA LYS A 204 -11.43 20.17 42.47
C LYS A 204 -11.69 19.91 41.00
N MET A 205 -12.02 20.98 40.26
CA MET A 205 -12.08 20.97 38.80
C MET A 205 -11.08 21.97 38.25
N ILE A 206 -10.27 21.53 37.28
CA ILE A 206 -9.49 22.43 36.44
C ILE A 206 -10.38 22.81 35.26
N LEU A 207 -10.97 24.00 35.31
CA LEU A 207 -12.00 24.50 34.40
C LEU A 207 -11.39 25.45 33.37
N LEU A 208 -11.74 25.26 32.09
CA LEU A 208 -11.48 26.23 31.03
C LEU A 208 -12.78 27.00 30.70
N ALA A 209 -12.74 28.32 30.82
CA ALA A 209 -13.89 29.18 30.55
C ALA A 209 -13.47 30.47 29.83
N ARG A 210 -14.41 31.11 29.13
CA ARG A 210 -14.20 32.35 28.39
C ARG A 210 -14.40 33.56 29.31
N THR A 211 -13.34 34.34 29.50
CA THR A 211 -13.34 35.58 30.28
C THR A 211 -13.49 36.82 29.39
N THR A 212 -13.04 36.73 28.13
CA THR A 212 -13.24 37.78 27.13
C THR A 212 -13.94 37.21 25.89
N PRO A 213 -15.01 37.85 25.38
CA PRO A 213 -15.70 37.42 24.16
C PRO A 213 -14.73 37.20 23.00
N VAL A 214 -15.02 36.21 22.14
CA VAL A 214 -14.11 35.85 21.04
C VAL A 214 -13.99 36.98 20.00
N GLU A 215 -15.02 37.80 19.90
CA GLU A 215 -15.14 38.97 19.05
C GLU A 215 -14.30 40.15 19.52
N GLU A 216 -13.92 40.17 20.80
CA GLU A 216 -13.14 41.25 21.43
C GLU A 216 -11.64 40.94 21.48
N VAL A 217 -11.23 39.73 21.10
CA VAL A 217 -9.82 39.31 21.10
C VAL A 217 -9.23 39.29 19.69
N LYS A 218 -7.97 39.72 19.57
CA LYS A 218 -7.25 39.74 18.28
C LYS A 218 -6.96 38.34 17.72
N ARG A 219 -6.86 37.32 18.58
CA ARG A 219 -6.60 35.93 18.21
C ARG A 219 -7.56 35.03 18.98
N SER A 220 -8.13 34.04 18.31
CA SER A 220 -9.07 33.09 18.92
C SER A 220 -8.48 32.25 20.05
N THR A 221 -7.14 32.15 20.11
CA THR A 221 -6.37 31.53 21.20
C THR A 221 -6.38 32.34 22.49
N HIS A 222 -6.73 33.63 22.45
CA HIS A 222 -6.88 34.48 23.63
C HIS A 222 -8.35 34.52 24.10
N GLY A 223 -8.56 35.10 25.28
CA GLY A 223 -9.90 35.31 25.86
C GLY A 223 -10.44 34.12 26.65
N LEU A 224 -9.67 33.03 26.70
CA LEU A 224 -9.92 31.87 27.54
C LEU A 224 -9.06 31.96 28.80
N SER A 225 -9.61 31.57 29.94
CA SER A 225 -8.91 31.51 31.23
C SER A 225 -9.10 30.15 31.87
N MET A 226 -8.09 29.73 32.62
CA MET A 226 -8.11 28.46 33.34
C MET A 226 -8.26 28.70 34.83
N PHE A 227 -9.12 27.91 35.50
CA PHE A 227 -9.44 28.05 36.91
C PHE A 227 -9.28 26.72 37.64
N CYS A 228 -8.82 26.74 38.89
CA CYS A 228 -8.86 25.62 39.82
C CYS A 228 -9.99 25.85 40.83
N ILE A 229 -11.18 25.31 40.54
CA ILE A 229 -12.40 25.59 41.29
C ILE A 229 -12.78 24.43 42.22
N ASP A 230 -13.48 24.75 43.30
CA ASP A 230 -14.16 23.76 44.14
C ASP A 230 -15.46 23.27 43.49
N LEU A 231 -15.69 21.96 43.52
CA LEU A 231 -16.96 21.33 43.17
C LEU A 231 -17.82 21.12 44.43
N ASP A 232 -18.37 22.22 44.95
CA ASP A 232 -19.27 22.17 46.10
C ASP A 232 -20.71 21.90 45.66
N ARG A 233 -21.13 20.64 45.79
CA ARG A 233 -22.49 20.17 45.46
C ARG A 233 -23.59 20.84 46.29
N LYS A 234 -23.25 21.50 47.40
CA LYS A 234 -24.22 22.23 48.24
C LYS A 234 -24.39 23.68 47.79
N LYS A 235 -23.47 24.20 46.99
CA LYS A 235 -23.49 25.59 46.52
C LYS A 235 -24.48 25.72 45.35
N PRO A 236 -25.35 26.75 45.34
CA PRO A 236 -26.29 26.94 44.25
C PRO A 236 -25.56 27.22 42.93
N GLY A 237 -26.19 26.85 41.81
CA GLY A 237 -25.66 27.08 40.47
C GLY A 237 -24.79 25.96 39.91
N LEU A 238 -24.65 24.83 40.59
CA LEU A 238 -23.94 23.63 40.10
C LEU A 238 -24.88 22.43 40.04
N ASP A 239 -25.09 21.87 38.85
CA ASP A 239 -25.79 20.58 38.63
C ASP A 239 -24.88 19.61 37.89
N MET A 240 -24.92 18.33 38.24
CA MET A 240 -24.05 17.29 37.66
C MET A 240 -24.83 16.00 37.40
N ARG A 241 -24.83 15.56 36.15
CA ARG A 241 -25.60 14.40 35.70
C ARG A 241 -24.69 13.34 35.12
N LYS A 242 -24.82 12.10 35.60
CA LYS A 242 -24.05 10.96 35.10
C LYS A 242 -24.51 10.56 33.69
N ILE A 243 -23.56 10.25 32.83
CA ILE A 243 -23.77 9.72 31.48
C ILE A 243 -23.50 8.21 31.51
N LYS A 244 -24.44 7.42 30.97
CA LYS A 244 -24.24 5.97 30.78
C LYS A 244 -23.34 5.72 29.57
N LYS A 245 -22.32 4.87 29.75
CA LYS A 245 -21.22 4.68 28.79
C LYS A 245 -21.12 3.23 28.30
N MET A 246 -20.54 3.04 27.13
CA MET A 246 -20.22 1.73 26.58
C MET A 246 -19.18 0.97 27.41
N GLY A 247 -18.02 1.59 27.67
CA GLY A 247 -16.89 0.99 28.42
C GLY A 247 -16.43 1.85 29.60
N GLY A 248 -15.63 1.26 30.48
CA GLY A 248 -15.05 1.93 31.66
C GLY A 248 -16.10 2.35 32.69
N ARG A 249 -17.18 1.56 32.85
CA ARG A 249 -18.38 1.97 33.58
C ARG A 249 -18.16 2.17 35.08
N ALA A 250 -17.09 1.58 35.62
CA ALA A 250 -16.69 1.77 37.01
C ALA A 250 -16.43 3.25 37.36
N VAL A 251 -15.98 4.06 36.41
CA VAL A 251 -15.71 5.49 36.62
C VAL A 251 -16.79 6.32 35.94
N ASP A 252 -17.34 7.31 36.64
CA ASP A 252 -18.38 8.18 36.08
C ASP A 252 -17.85 9.15 35.01
N ALA A 253 -18.70 9.46 34.02
CA ALA A 253 -18.55 10.61 33.12
C ALA A 253 -19.81 11.46 33.23
N ASN A 254 -19.70 12.78 33.15
CA ASN A 254 -20.80 13.67 33.54
C ASN A 254 -21.02 14.84 32.59
N GLU A 255 -22.27 15.27 32.52
CA GLU A 255 -22.63 16.65 32.19
C GLU A 255 -22.53 17.48 33.47
N VAL A 256 -21.91 18.65 33.38
CA VAL A 256 -21.77 19.60 34.48
C VAL A 256 -22.33 20.94 34.02
N PHE A 257 -23.37 21.41 34.69
CA PHE A 257 -24.05 22.66 34.38
C PHE A 257 -23.68 23.71 35.41
N PHE A 258 -23.30 24.88 34.92
CA PHE A 258 -23.04 26.06 35.72
C PHE A 258 -24.11 27.11 35.40
N ASP A 259 -24.87 27.52 36.41
CA ASP A 259 -25.82 28.63 36.36
C ASP A 259 -25.41 29.69 37.38
N ASN A 260 -24.69 30.70 36.92
CA ASN A 260 -24.15 31.78 37.75
C ASN A 260 -23.37 31.28 38.98
N TYR A 261 -22.63 30.18 38.79
CA TYR A 261 -21.86 29.53 39.83
C TYR A 261 -20.71 30.44 40.28
N GLN A 262 -20.77 30.92 41.51
CA GLN A 262 -19.79 31.87 42.02
C GLN A 262 -18.48 31.17 42.35
N ILE A 263 -17.36 31.68 41.85
CA ILE A 263 -16.01 31.19 42.20
C ILE A 263 -15.13 32.36 42.66
N PRO A 264 -14.27 32.20 43.68
CA PRO A 264 -13.34 33.26 44.09
C PRO A 264 -12.36 33.64 42.98
N ALA A 265 -11.94 34.91 42.90
CA ALA A 265 -10.98 35.35 41.87
C ALA A 265 -9.60 34.69 41.99
N ASN A 266 -9.20 34.30 43.21
CA ASN A 266 -7.94 33.57 43.45
C ASN A 266 -7.96 32.12 42.95
N THR A 267 -9.04 31.66 42.30
CA THR A 267 -9.08 30.36 41.60
C THR A 267 -8.48 30.43 40.20
N LEU A 268 -8.26 31.63 39.65
CA LEU A 268 -7.58 31.81 38.35
C LEU A 268 -6.17 31.22 38.40
N VAL A 269 -5.81 30.43 37.40
CA VAL A 269 -4.47 29.82 37.27
C VAL A 269 -3.71 30.53 36.17
N GLY A 270 -2.56 31.11 36.52
CA GLY A 270 -1.78 31.96 35.63
C GLY A 270 -2.46 33.29 35.32
N GLU A 271 -2.25 33.79 34.11
CA GLU A 271 -2.78 35.07 33.64
C GLU A 271 -4.18 34.91 33.04
N GLU A 272 -5.05 35.90 33.25
CA GLU A 272 -6.36 35.98 32.60
C GLU A 272 -6.18 36.07 31.08
N ASN A 273 -7.05 35.41 30.31
CA ASN A 273 -7.04 35.31 28.84
C ASN A 273 -5.94 34.46 28.20
N GLU A 274 -5.06 33.83 29.01
CA GLU A 274 -3.97 32.95 28.57
C GLU A 274 -4.26 31.44 28.74
N GLY A 275 -5.50 31.09 29.07
CA GLY A 275 -5.93 29.74 29.42
C GLY A 275 -5.66 28.68 28.34
N PHE A 276 -5.73 29.02 27.06
CA PHE A 276 -5.40 28.07 25.98
C PHE A 276 -3.92 27.69 25.95
N ARG A 277 -3.01 28.65 26.17
CA ARG A 277 -1.58 28.35 26.23
C ARG A 277 -1.25 27.48 27.46
N ILE A 278 -1.90 27.80 28.58
CA ILE A 278 -1.71 27.10 29.85
C ILE A 278 -2.20 25.65 29.77
N ILE A 279 -3.36 25.41 29.17
CA ILE A 279 -4.00 24.08 29.14
C ILE A 279 -3.22 23.06 28.30
N LEU A 280 -2.46 23.49 27.30
CA LEU A 280 -1.66 22.60 26.44
C LEU A 280 -0.60 21.82 27.23
N HIS A 281 -0.14 22.34 28.37
CA HIS A 281 0.74 21.59 29.28
C HIS A 281 0.07 20.33 29.84
N GLY A 282 -1.22 20.43 30.17
CA GLY A 282 -2.03 19.30 30.63
C GLY A 282 -2.43 18.37 29.49
N MET A 283 -2.82 18.91 28.33
CA MET A 283 -3.27 18.11 27.19
C MET A 283 -2.15 17.27 26.56
N ASN A 284 -0.93 17.81 26.43
CA ASN A 284 0.21 17.04 25.92
C ASN A 284 0.61 15.92 26.90
N ALA A 285 0.58 16.19 28.20
CA ALA A 285 0.78 15.15 29.21
C ALA A 285 -0.32 14.07 29.15
N GLU A 286 -1.59 14.47 29.04
CA GLU A 286 -2.73 13.55 28.89
C GLU A 286 -2.54 12.61 27.70
N ARG A 287 -2.08 13.12 26.54
CA ARG A 287 -1.82 12.31 25.34
C ARG A 287 -0.75 11.25 25.57
N CYS A 288 0.36 11.59 26.23
CA CYS A 288 1.39 10.60 26.58
C CYS A 288 0.84 9.51 27.51
N LEU A 289 0.14 9.91 28.58
CA LEU A 289 -0.47 8.97 29.51
C LEU A 289 -1.45 8.04 28.80
N LEU A 290 -2.36 8.61 28.00
CA LEU A 290 -3.38 7.83 27.30
C LEU A 290 -2.79 6.88 26.23
N ALA A 291 -1.66 7.25 25.62
CA ALA A 291 -0.91 6.35 24.75
C ALA A 291 -0.38 5.13 25.53
N GLY A 292 0.20 5.36 26.72
CA GLY A 292 0.60 4.28 27.63
C GLY A 292 -0.58 3.42 28.10
N GLU A 293 -1.70 4.05 28.45
CA GLU A 293 -2.94 3.36 28.85
C GLU A 293 -3.44 2.42 27.74
N ALA A 294 -3.51 2.91 26.50
CA ALA A 294 -3.91 2.13 25.34
C ALA A 294 -2.94 0.95 25.07
N LEU A 295 -1.63 1.20 25.12
CA LEU A 295 -0.63 0.13 24.98
C LEU A 295 -0.84 -0.98 26.01
N GLY A 296 -0.99 -0.63 27.29
CA GLY A 296 -1.16 -1.62 28.34
C GLY A 296 -2.46 -2.43 28.16
N LEU A 297 -3.55 -1.79 27.74
CA LEU A 297 -4.80 -2.48 27.41
C LEU A 297 -4.61 -3.46 26.24
N GLY A 298 -3.89 -3.04 25.19
CA GLY A 298 -3.56 -3.89 24.05
C GLY A 298 -2.75 -5.12 24.44
N TYR A 299 -1.71 -4.94 25.28
CA TYR A 299 -0.93 -6.08 25.80
C TYR A 299 -1.77 -7.00 26.69
N ALA A 300 -2.66 -6.46 27.54
CA ALA A 300 -3.56 -7.29 28.35
C ALA A 300 -4.50 -8.12 27.48
N ALA A 301 -5.08 -7.53 26.43
CA ALA A 301 -5.96 -8.25 25.50
C ALA A 301 -5.20 -9.33 24.72
N LEU A 302 -4.01 -9.00 24.21
CA LEU A 302 -3.17 -9.94 23.48
C LEU A 302 -2.71 -11.11 24.36
N GLU A 303 -2.33 -10.85 25.61
CA GLU A 303 -1.97 -11.91 26.57
C GLU A 303 -3.15 -12.88 26.81
N ARG A 304 -4.37 -12.36 26.96
CA ARG A 304 -5.58 -13.20 27.09
C ARG A 304 -5.86 -14.00 25.82
N ALA A 305 -5.71 -13.38 24.66
CA ALA A 305 -5.88 -14.05 23.37
C ALA A 305 -4.88 -15.19 23.20
N THR A 306 -3.60 -14.94 23.46
CA THR A 306 -2.53 -15.93 23.36
C THR A 306 -2.73 -17.06 24.37
N GLN A 307 -3.13 -16.76 25.61
CA GLN A 307 -3.45 -17.80 26.59
C GLN A 307 -4.61 -18.67 26.10
N TYR A 308 -5.72 -18.07 25.69
CA TYR A 308 -6.89 -18.81 25.19
C TYR A 308 -6.54 -19.63 23.94
N ALA A 309 -5.72 -19.10 23.04
CA ALA A 309 -5.29 -19.79 21.83
C ALA A 309 -4.45 -21.05 22.14
N ASN A 310 -3.66 -21.02 23.21
CA ASN A 310 -2.87 -22.17 23.67
C ASN A 310 -3.72 -23.22 24.41
N ASP A 311 -4.76 -22.78 25.13
CA ASP A 311 -5.57 -23.67 25.96
C ASP A 311 -6.75 -24.28 25.17
N ARG A 312 -7.34 -23.54 24.23
CA ARG A 312 -8.53 -23.98 23.48
C ARG A 312 -8.15 -24.98 22.40
N VAL A 313 -8.74 -26.18 22.46
CA VAL A 313 -8.55 -27.24 21.46
C VAL A 313 -9.77 -27.36 20.55
N VAL A 314 -9.55 -27.26 19.24
CA VAL A 314 -10.55 -27.52 18.18
C VAL A 314 -9.85 -28.34 17.09
N PHE A 315 -10.56 -29.29 16.48
CA PHE A 315 -9.99 -30.21 15.49
C PHE A 315 -8.75 -30.97 16.01
N GLY A 316 -8.74 -31.31 17.31
CA GLY A 316 -7.70 -32.15 17.91
C GLY A 316 -6.39 -31.45 18.28
N ARG A 317 -6.26 -30.13 18.10
CA ARG A 317 -5.06 -29.37 18.52
C ARG A 317 -5.39 -27.96 19.07
N PRO A 318 -4.49 -27.33 19.84
CA PRO A 318 -4.64 -25.93 20.24
C PRO A 318 -4.85 -25.00 19.04
N ILE A 319 -5.81 -24.08 19.15
CA ILE A 319 -6.16 -23.17 18.03
C ILE A 319 -5.02 -22.21 17.67
N GLY A 320 -4.10 -21.94 18.59
CA GLY A 320 -2.90 -21.12 18.35
C GLY A 320 -1.92 -21.73 17.34
N GLN A 321 -2.06 -23.02 16.99
CA GLN A 321 -1.28 -23.65 15.91
C GLN A 321 -1.88 -23.36 14.52
N ASN A 322 -3.08 -22.78 14.44
CA ASN A 322 -3.71 -22.41 13.18
C ASN A 322 -3.22 -21.02 12.76
N GLN A 323 -2.71 -20.89 11.54
CA GLN A 323 -2.16 -19.63 11.01
C GLN A 323 -3.17 -18.47 11.04
N GLY A 324 -4.45 -18.76 10.79
CA GLY A 324 -5.54 -17.78 10.90
C GLY A 324 -5.76 -17.20 12.31
N ILE A 325 -5.14 -17.77 13.34
CA ILE A 325 -5.06 -17.20 14.70
C ILE A 325 -3.65 -16.66 14.97
N ALA A 326 -2.60 -17.41 14.63
CA ALA A 326 -1.23 -17.04 14.93
C ALA A 326 -0.78 -15.75 14.22
N HIS A 327 -1.05 -15.60 12.91
CA HIS A 327 -0.60 -14.42 12.15
C HIS A 327 -1.29 -13.13 12.61
N PRO A 328 -2.63 -13.07 12.82
CA PRO A 328 -3.26 -11.85 13.31
C PRO A 328 -2.79 -11.44 14.72
N LEU A 329 -2.50 -12.40 15.60
CA LEU A 329 -1.93 -12.09 16.93
C LEU A 329 -0.49 -11.57 16.82
N ALA A 330 0.31 -12.08 15.90
CA ALA A 330 1.65 -11.57 15.62
C ALA A 330 1.63 -10.15 15.01
N ASP A 331 0.70 -9.86 14.09
CA ASP A 331 0.48 -8.52 13.55
C ASP A 331 0.11 -7.51 14.65
N ALA A 332 -0.83 -7.89 15.53
CA ALA A 332 -1.21 -7.07 16.67
C ALA A 332 -0.02 -6.79 17.61
N TYR A 333 0.83 -7.80 17.87
CA TYR A 333 2.05 -7.63 18.64
C TYR A 333 3.02 -6.62 18.01
N MET A 334 3.32 -6.76 16.73
CA MET A 334 4.23 -5.85 16.02
C MET A 334 3.73 -4.40 16.04
N LYS A 335 2.42 -4.19 15.88
CA LYS A 335 1.80 -2.86 15.98
C LYS A 335 1.93 -2.27 17.39
N LEU A 336 1.74 -3.07 18.44
CA LEU A 336 1.93 -2.62 19.83
C LEU A 336 3.39 -2.26 20.12
N GLU A 337 4.34 -3.01 19.58
CA GLU A 337 5.77 -2.73 19.73
C GLU A 337 6.18 -1.44 18.99
N ALA A 338 5.66 -1.20 17.78
CA ALA A 338 5.86 0.06 17.06
C ALA A 338 5.27 1.26 17.82
N ALA A 339 4.04 1.12 18.32
CA ALA A 339 3.38 2.16 19.10
C ALA A 339 4.08 2.42 20.46
N LYS A 340 4.71 1.40 21.05
CA LYS A 340 5.55 1.52 22.26
C LYS A 340 6.73 2.46 22.02
N LEU A 341 7.45 2.29 20.92
CA LEU A 341 8.58 3.17 20.57
C LEU A 341 8.13 4.63 20.42
N ALA A 342 7.03 4.88 19.70
CA ALA A 342 6.48 6.22 19.53
C ALA A 342 6.04 6.84 20.87
N THR A 343 5.39 6.05 21.72
CA THR A 343 4.87 6.50 23.03
C THR A 343 5.98 6.97 23.96
N TYR A 344 7.00 6.15 24.15
CA TYR A 344 8.10 6.50 25.04
C TYR A 344 9.05 7.53 24.44
N HIS A 345 9.14 7.63 23.11
CA HIS A 345 9.79 8.78 22.47
C HIS A 345 9.06 10.08 22.81
N ALA A 346 7.74 10.14 22.64
CA ALA A 346 6.95 11.33 22.95
C ALA A 346 7.03 11.73 24.42
N ALA A 347 6.92 10.76 25.34
CA ALA A 347 7.00 11.04 26.77
C ALA A 347 8.38 11.55 27.20
N ARG A 348 9.47 10.98 26.67
CA ARG A 348 10.83 11.51 26.90
C ARG A 348 11.00 12.91 26.32
N LEU A 349 10.51 13.14 25.10
CA LEU A 349 10.60 14.45 24.45
C LEU A 349 9.85 15.52 25.26
N TYR A 350 8.68 15.18 25.82
CA TYR A 350 7.95 16.04 26.73
C TYR A 350 8.81 16.43 27.94
N ASP A 351 9.40 15.46 28.64
CA ASP A 351 10.17 15.74 29.85
C ASP A 351 11.43 16.58 29.56
N VAL A 352 12.19 16.24 28.51
CA VAL A 352 13.39 17.00 28.13
C VAL A 352 13.04 18.42 27.71
N SER A 353 11.91 18.64 27.02
CA SER A 353 11.45 19.99 26.62
C SER A 353 11.15 20.92 27.80
N ARG A 354 10.99 20.39 29.02
CA ARG A 354 10.80 21.21 30.22
C ARG A 354 12.08 21.92 30.65
N THR A 355 13.23 21.35 30.33
CA THR A 355 14.55 21.87 30.69
C THR A 355 15.31 22.43 29.49
N ASP A 356 15.07 21.88 28.30
CA ASP A 356 15.73 22.29 27.07
C ASP A 356 14.82 23.19 26.23
N SER A 357 15.11 24.48 26.21
CA SER A 357 14.37 25.48 25.44
C SER A 357 14.62 25.43 23.93
N SER A 358 15.60 24.63 23.46
CA SER A 358 15.85 24.44 22.03
C SER A 358 14.79 23.57 21.37
N ILE A 359 14.09 22.73 22.14
CA ILE A 359 13.02 21.86 21.66
C ILE A 359 11.74 22.70 21.48
N PRO A 360 11.24 22.86 20.24
CA PRO A 360 10.04 23.65 20.02
C PRO A 360 8.82 22.96 20.62
N PHE A 361 7.94 23.74 21.27
CA PHE A 361 6.72 23.23 21.89
C PHE A 361 5.79 22.51 20.90
N HIS A 362 5.79 22.93 19.63
CA HIS A 362 4.98 22.29 18.59
C HIS A 362 5.45 20.86 18.29
N SER A 363 6.76 20.60 18.29
CA SER A 363 7.33 19.27 17.99
C SER A 363 6.94 18.26 19.06
N VAL A 364 6.87 18.70 20.33
CA VAL A 364 6.33 17.90 21.44
C VAL A 364 4.86 17.57 21.19
N GLY A 365 4.06 18.56 20.78
CA GLY A 365 2.64 18.35 20.47
C GLY A 365 2.41 17.33 19.35
N VAL A 366 3.19 17.40 18.27
CA VAL A 366 3.16 16.42 17.16
C VAL A 366 3.49 15.03 17.68
N ALA A 367 4.61 14.86 18.39
CA ALA A 367 5.03 13.56 18.91
C ALA A 367 3.98 12.94 19.85
N CYS A 368 3.43 13.72 20.79
CA CYS A 368 2.39 13.25 21.72
C CYS A 368 1.11 12.81 20.99
N ASN A 369 0.69 13.56 19.98
CA ASN A 369 -0.48 13.22 19.17
C ASN A 369 -0.27 11.93 18.36
N SER A 370 0.87 11.83 17.66
CA SER A 370 1.21 10.65 16.86
C SER A 370 1.30 9.39 17.71
N ALA A 371 1.96 9.49 18.88
CA ALA A 371 2.03 8.40 19.84
C ALA A 371 0.66 7.91 20.28
N LYS A 372 -0.23 8.82 20.68
CA LYS A 372 -1.60 8.49 21.13
C LYS A 372 -2.41 7.84 20.01
N TYR A 373 -2.33 8.35 18.78
CA TYR A 373 -3.00 7.76 17.62
C TYR A 373 -2.56 6.31 17.39
N LEU A 374 -1.25 6.11 17.24
CA LEU A 374 -0.67 4.80 16.96
C LEU A 374 -1.00 3.79 18.06
N ALA A 375 -0.89 4.21 19.33
CA ALA A 375 -1.22 3.36 20.47
C ALA A 375 -2.69 2.97 20.49
N ALA A 376 -3.61 3.90 20.18
CA ALA A 376 -5.05 3.62 20.15
C ALA A 376 -5.42 2.64 19.03
N GLU A 377 -4.87 2.79 17.82
CA GLU A 377 -5.12 1.87 16.69
C GLU A 377 -4.51 0.48 16.95
N ALA A 378 -3.30 0.41 17.50
CA ALA A 378 -2.65 -0.84 17.87
C ALA A 378 -3.44 -1.58 18.96
N ALA A 379 -3.89 -0.86 20.01
CA ALA A 379 -4.68 -1.42 21.09
C ALA A 379 -6.05 -1.93 20.60
N PHE A 380 -6.72 -1.19 19.71
CA PHE A 380 -7.97 -1.63 19.11
C PHE A 380 -7.79 -2.92 18.30
N THR A 381 -6.75 -2.97 17.45
CA THR A 381 -6.42 -4.18 16.69
C THR A 381 -6.21 -5.37 17.64
N ALA A 382 -5.42 -5.20 18.70
CA ALA A 382 -5.17 -6.26 19.67
C ALA A 382 -6.45 -6.72 20.40
N CYS A 383 -7.33 -5.78 20.81
CA CYS A 383 -8.59 -6.11 21.48
C CYS A 383 -9.57 -6.82 20.54
N GLU A 384 -9.69 -6.38 19.29
CA GLU A 384 -10.51 -7.03 18.27
C GLU A 384 -10.03 -8.46 18.01
N ARG A 385 -8.73 -8.64 17.76
CA ARG A 385 -8.15 -9.98 17.56
C ARG A 385 -8.31 -10.87 18.79
N ALA A 386 -8.27 -10.30 19.99
CA ALA A 386 -8.53 -11.04 21.22
C ALA A 386 -9.97 -11.57 21.28
N VAL A 387 -10.97 -10.75 20.96
CA VAL A 387 -12.37 -11.16 20.89
C VAL A 387 -12.58 -12.24 19.82
N LEU A 388 -12.05 -12.03 18.61
CA LEU A 388 -12.18 -12.99 17.51
C LEU A 388 -11.50 -14.34 17.83
N THR A 389 -10.34 -14.32 18.50
CA THR A 389 -9.65 -15.54 18.95
C THR A 389 -10.48 -16.34 19.96
N HIS A 390 -11.26 -15.66 20.80
CA HIS A 390 -12.17 -16.31 21.73
C HIS A 390 -13.46 -16.82 21.07
N GLY A 391 -13.76 -16.40 19.84
CA GLY A 391 -15.01 -16.72 19.14
C GLY A 391 -16.22 -16.23 19.92
N GLY A 392 -17.26 -17.06 20.03
CA GLY A 392 -18.47 -16.70 20.80
C GLY A 392 -18.21 -16.34 22.26
N MET A 393 -17.15 -16.89 22.88
CA MET A 393 -16.76 -16.55 24.25
C MET A 393 -16.21 -15.12 24.36
N GLY A 394 -15.62 -14.59 23.29
CA GLY A 394 -15.12 -13.21 23.25
C GLY A 394 -16.25 -12.17 23.30
N TYR A 395 -17.49 -12.57 23.05
CA TYR A 395 -18.68 -11.72 23.14
C TYR A 395 -19.37 -11.80 24.51
N ALA A 396 -18.99 -12.75 25.37
CA ALA A 396 -19.61 -12.94 26.68
C ALA A 396 -18.96 -12.05 27.73
N MET A 397 -19.76 -11.37 28.55
CA MET A 397 -19.29 -10.47 29.62
C MET A 397 -18.49 -11.16 30.74
N GLU A 398 -18.47 -12.50 30.77
CA GLU A 398 -17.64 -13.28 31.69
C GLU A 398 -16.15 -13.30 31.29
N TYR A 399 -15.84 -13.00 30.02
CA TYR A 399 -14.48 -12.90 29.50
C TYR A 399 -14.02 -11.45 29.44
N ASP A 400 -12.82 -11.20 29.94
CA ASP A 400 -12.25 -9.84 30.05
C ASP A 400 -12.08 -9.13 28.70
N VAL A 401 -11.86 -9.89 27.62
CA VAL A 401 -11.62 -9.34 26.27
C VAL A 401 -12.83 -8.57 25.72
N GLU A 402 -14.05 -8.93 26.13
CA GLU A 402 -15.27 -8.18 25.82
C GLU A 402 -15.19 -6.76 26.39
N ARG A 403 -14.83 -6.66 27.67
CA ARG A 403 -14.68 -5.37 28.36
C ARG A 403 -13.55 -4.56 27.77
N TYR A 404 -12.41 -5.18 27.46
CA TYR A 404 -11.27 -4.51 26.85
C TYR A 404 -11.62 -3.92 25.47
N LEU A 405 -12.39 -4.63 24.65
CA LEU A 405 -12.86 -4.10 23.36
C LEU A 405 -13.79 -2.88 23.53
N ARG A 406 -14.70 -2.89 24.52
CA ARG A 406 -15.53 -1.71 24.81
C ARG A 406 -14.70 -0.53 25.30
N GLU A 407 -13.69 -0.79 26.12
CA GLU A 407 -12.83 0.22 26.73
C GLU A 407 -11.83 0.84 25.73
N CYS A 408 -11.33 0.07 24.75
CA CYS A 408 -10.31 0.53 23.80
C CYS A 408 -10.83 1.58 22.80
N LEU A 409 -12.14 1.79 22.69
CA LEU A 409 -12.73 2.80 21.82
C LEU A 409 -12.48 4.23 22.30
N VAL A 410 -12.39 4.45 23.62
CA VAL A 410 -12.21 5.81 24.16
C VAL A 410 -10.88 6.44 23.72
N PRO A 411 -9.72 5.74 23.78
CA PRO A 411 -8.47 6.24 23.22
C PRO A 411 -8.52 6.57 21.72
N ARG A 412 -9.46 6.02 20.93
CA ARG A 412 -9.63 6.42 19.52
C ARG A 412 -10.38 7.74 19.37
N ILE A 413 -11.18 8.12 20.36
CA ILE A 413 -12.08 9.28 20.31
C ILE A 413 -11.48 10.49 21.03
N ALA A 414 -10.89 10.30 22.22
CA ALA A 414 -10.47 11.38 23.11
C ALA A 414 -9.05 11.16 23.68
N PRO A 415 -8.30 12.22 24.04
CA PRO A 415 -8.53 13.60 23.60
C PRO A 415 -8.42 13.72 22.08
N ALA A 416 -9.17 14.65 21.51
CA ALA A 416 -9.44 14.71 20.07
C ALA A 416 -8.20 15.03 19.22
N PHE A 417 -8.18 14.49 18.00
CA PHE A 417 -7.16 14.71 16.98
C PHE A 417 -7.42 16.03 16.27
N GLN A 418 -6.74 17.08 16.69
CA GLN A 418 -6.52 18.28 15.89
C GLN A 418 -5.26 18.97 16.41
N LEU A 419 -4.27 19.13 15.53
CA LEU A 419 -3.15 20.05 15.70
C LEU A 419 -3.71 21.48 15.69
N HIS A 420 -4.20 21.98 16.82
CA HIS A 420 -4.53 23.40 16.96
C HIS A 420 -3.25 24.20 17.23
N ASN A 421 -2.73 24.82 16.16
CA ASN A 421 -1.81 25.96 16.04
C ASN A 421 -0.48 25.99 16.83
N VAL A 422 0.63 26.28 16.11
CA VAL A 422 1.51 27.47 16.25
C VAL A 422 2.62 27.37 15.17
N ALA A 423 2.63 28.32 14.23
CA ALA A 423 3.67 28.66 13.24
C ALA A 423 4.53 27.52 12.64
N THR A 424 4.13 26.99 11.49
CA THR A 424 5.07 26.46 10.49
C THR A 424 4.65 26.95 9.09
N PRO A 425 5.61 27.14 8.16
CA PRO A 425 5.30 27.17 6.73
C PRO A 425 4.65 25.85 6.34
N ARG A 426 3.72 25.88 5.37
CA ARG A 426 2.99 24.71 4.86
C ARG A 426 3.91 23.50 4.65
N ASP A 427 3.82 22.51 5.52
CA ASP A 427 4.50 21.23 5.39
C ASP A 427 3.44 20.13 5.19
N PRO A 428 3.20 19.67 3.94
CA PRO A 428 1.99 18.95 3.55
C PRO A 428 1.82 17.56 4.19
N ILE A 429 2.87 17.02 4.81
CA ILE A 429 2.82 15.71 5.49
C ILE A 429 2.02 15.79 6.80
N MET A 430 2.07 16.92 7.52
CA MET A 430 1.34 17.09 8.78
C MET A 430 -0.15 17.36 8.56
N ASP A 431 -0.54 17.89 7.40
CA ASP A 431 -1.93 18.11 6.99
C ASP A 431 -2.64 16.81 6.54
N ALA A 432 -1.88 15.76 6.20
CA ALA A 432 -2.40 14.44 5.83
C ALA A 432 -2.86 13.60 7.03
N ILE A 433 -2.58 14.05 8.27
CA ILE A 433 -3.09 13.44 9.50
C ILE A 433 -4.50 13.99 9.74
N PRO A 434 -5.53 13.14 10.02
CA PRO A 434 -6.89 13.60 10.23
C PRO A 434 -6.98 14.78 11.22
N GLY A 435 -7.38 15.96 10.73
CA GLY A 435 -7.46 17.21 11.50
C GLY A 435 -6.75 18.44 10.90
N GLY A 436 -6.07 18.32 9.75
CA GLY A 436 -5.24 19.36 9.12
C GLY A 436 -5.93 20.54 8.40
N ALA A 437 -7.04 21.09 8.92
CA ALA A 437 -7.68 22.24 8.29
C ALA A 437 -8.06 23.35 9.28
N MET A 438 -7.13 24.29 9.53
CA MET A 438 -7.44 25.69 9.88
C MET A 438 -6.23 26.61 9.63
N GLN A 439 -6.50 27.77 9.01
CA GLN A 439 -5.52 28.76 8.53
C GLN A 439 -5.09 29.80 9.59
N ASP A 440 -3.81 30.18 9.45
CA ASP A 440 -3.17 31.45 9.80
C ASP A 440 -3.10 31.91 11.28
N ILE A 441 -2.13 32.80 11.52
CA ILE A 441 -1.95 33.67 12.70
C ILE A 441 -0.88 33.21 13.71
N VAL A 442 0.40 33.30 13.35
CA VAL A 442 1.44 33.81 14.28
C VAL A 442 2.53 34.53 13.47
N GLY A 443 2.57 35.86 13.57
CA GLY A 443 3.76 36.66 13.32
C GLY A 443 4.05 37.47 14.57
N GLU A 444 5.28 37.40 15.09
CA GLU A 444 5.77 38.24 16.18
C GLU A 444 6.39 39.51 15.60
N ASN A 445 6.01 40.67 16.17
CA ASN A 445 6.60 41.96 15.87
C ASN A 445 7.88 42.15 16.70
N SER A 446 9.02 42.29 16.04
CA SER A 446 10.17 43.00 16.59
C SER A 446 10.16 44.45 16.07
N GLU A 447 9.72 45.40 16.88
CA GLU A 447 10.02 46.82 16.67
C GLU A 447 11.44 47.11 17.15
N ILE A 448 12.23 47.84 16.35
CA ILE A 448 13.16 48.91 16.80
C ILE A 448 13.77 49.62 15.56
N ARG A 449 13.61 50.96 15.57
CA ARG A 449 14.43 52.03 14.94
C ARG A 449 14.24 52.46 13.46
N ASN A 450 13.56 53.61 13.38
CA ASN A 450 14.08 54.93 12.98
C ASN A 450 13.67 55.56 11.62
N LYS A 451 13.17 56.79 11.81
CA LYS A 451 12.77 57.86 10.87
C LYS A 451 13.97 58.42 10.07
N GLU A 452 13.71 58.88 8.85
CA GLU A 452 13.91 60.28 8.43
C GLU A 452 13.37 60.52 7.00
N ALA A 453 12.97 61.76 6.73
CA ALA A 453 12.12 62.21 5.61
C ALA A 453 12.89 63.13 4.63
N VAL A 454 12.58 63.09 3.32
CA VAL A 454 12.71 64.23 2.37
C VAL A 454 11.67 64.11 1.23
N GLU A 455 11.16 65.27 0.81
CA GLU A 455 10.03 65.66 -0.04
C GLU A 455 10.18 65.50 -1.60
N PRO A 456 9.13 65.80 -2.42
CA PRO A 456 8.78 65.08 -3.65
C PRO A 456 9.07 65.81 -4.98
N GLY A 457 9.08 65.07 -6.09
CA GLY A 457 8.92 65.67 -7.42
C GLY A 457 9.11 64.71 -8.60
N VAL A 458 8.06 64.64 -9.44
CA VAL A 458 7.99 64.14 -10.84
C VAL A 458 7.60 62.66 -11.06
N ARG A 459 6.32 62.46 -11.43
CA ARG A 459 5.75 61.33 -12.23
C ARG A 459 5.84 61.69 -13.73
N PRO A 460 5.74 60.78 -14.73
CA PRO A 460 4.87 59.55 -14.82
C PRO A 460 5.50 58.38 -15.66
N PRO A 461 4.76 57.37 -16.19
CA PRO A 461 3.50 56.72 -15.81
C PRO A 461 3.67 55.23 -15.41
N CYS A 462 2.56 54.63 -14.98
CA CYS A 462 2.41 53.31 -14.37
C CYS A 462 2.93 52.12 -15.22
N GLY A 463 3.71 51.23 -14.58
CA GLY A 463 4.10 49.92 -15.11
C GLY A 463 4.09 48.88 -13.99
N THR A 464 3.26 47.85 -14.18
CA THR A 464 3.09 46.68 -13.31
C THR A 464 4.38 45.85 -13.25
N GLY A 465 5.05 45.83 -12.11
CA GLY A 465 6.28 45.07 -11.88
C GLY A 465 6.22 44.30 -10.57
N THR A 466 5.86 43.02 -10.67
CA THR A 466 6.07 41.98 -9.66
C THR A 466 7.57 41.81 -9.42
N ARG A 467 8.09 42.40 -8.34
CA ARG A 467 9.45 42.10 -7.86
C ARG A 467 9.46 40.79 -7.09
N SER A 468 9.97 39.75 -7.76
CA SER A 468 10.49 38.52 -7.17
C SER A 468 11.45 38.87 -6.03
N ARG A 469 11.13 38.44 -4.82
CA ARG A 469 12.02 38.51 -3.65
C ARG A 469 12.82 37.21 -3.64
N THR A 470 14.02 37.26 -4.21
CA THR A 470 15.00 36.19 -4.14
C THR A 470 15.38 35.95 -2.67
N LEU A 471 14.90 34.84 -2.09
CA LEU A 471 15.45 34.27 -0.87
C LEU A 471 16.87 33.80 -1.20
N ARG A 472 17.88 34.33 -0.49
CA ARG A 472 19.23 33.73 -0.51
C ARG A 472 19.11 32.32 0.06
N PRO A 473 19.75 31.30 -0.55
CA PRO A 473 19.81 29.97 0.05
C PRO A 473 20.54 30.07 1.39
N MET A 474 19.97 29.45 2.43
CA MET A 474 20.72 29.20 3.67
C MET A 474 21.92 28.30 3.34
N PRO A 475 23.08 28.50 3.97
CA PRO A 475 24.19 27.57 3.82
C PRO A 475 23.75 26.18 4.33
N PRO A 476 24.16 25.09 3.67
CA PRO A 476 23.75 23.75 4.07
C PRO A 476 24.25 23.48 5.49
N LEU A 477 23.34 23.07 6.36
CA LEU A 477 23.69 22.46 7.64
C LEU A 477 24.40 21.14 7.33
N VAL A 478 25.72 21.11 7.54
CA VAL A 478 26.54 19.91 7.42
C VAL A 478 26.16 18.96 8.55
N TYR A 479 25.24 18.05 8.28
CA TYR A 479 25.04 16.84 9.10
C TYR A 479 26.20 15.88 8.84
N PRO A 480 26.68 15.12 9.84
CA PRO A 480 27.57 14.00 9.57
C PRO A 480 26.88 13.03 8.61
N SER A 481 27.66 12.44 7.68
CA SER A 481 27.18 11.47 6.68
C SER A 481 26.33 10.39 7.35
N PRO A 482 25.13 10.06 6.83
CA PRO A 482 24.36 8.93 7.33
C PRO A 482 25.21 7.65 7.24
N PRO A 483 25.18 6.75 8.24
CA PRO A 483 25.91 5.47 8.17
C PRO A 483 25.57 4.65 6.91
N ALA A 484 24.33 4.79 6.41
CA ALA A 484 23.89 4.19 5.14
C ALA A 484 24.66 4.71 3.91
N LEU A 485 25.08 5.98 3.89
CA LEU A 485 25.83 6.55 2.76
C LEU A 485 27.22 5.95 2.65
N GLU A 486 27.90 5.72 3.77
CA GLU A 486 29.23 5.09 3.81
C GLU A 486 29.15 3.61 3.42
N GLU A 487 28.12 2.90 3.91
CA GLU A 487 27.87 1.50 3.53
C GLU A 487 27.65 1.36 2.02
N LEU A 488 26.78 2.19 1.42
CA LEU A 488 26.51 2.13 -0.02
C LEU A 488 27.73 2.54 -0.86
N ARG A 489 28.52 3.53 -0.41
CA ARG A 489 29.76 3.92 -1.11
C ARG A 489 30.79 2.81 -1.16
N SER A 490 30.86 1.98 -0.12
CA SER A 490 31.80 0.86 -0.06
C SER A 490 31.55 -0.22 -1.13
N LEU A 491 30.38 -0.19 -1.77
CA LEU A 491 29.96 -1.15 -2.80
C LEU A 491 30.23 -0.70 -4.23
N LEU A 492 30.85 0.47 -4.45
CA LEU A 492 31.18 0.96 -5.78
C LEU A 492 32.27 0.07 -6.44
N PRO A 493 31.98 -0.56 -7.60
CA PRO A 493 32.98 -1.33 -8.34
C PRO A 493 34.02 -0.40 -9.01
N PRO A 494 35.14 -0.91 -9.55
CA PRO A 494 36.06 -0.13 -10.36
C PRO A 494 35.35 0.59 -11.50
N TYR A 495 35.83 1.79 -11.88
CA TYR A 495 35.17 2.66 -12.87
C TYR A 495 34.87 1.95 -14.20
N GLU A 496 35.83 1.19 -14.73
CA GLU A 496 35.68 0.48 -16.00
C GLU A 496 34.64 -0.66 -15.92
N ALA A 497 34.55 -1.32 -14.77
CA ALA A 497 33.49 -2.29 -14.51
C ALA A 497 32.12 -1.62 -14.35
N ALA A 498 32.08 -0.44 -13.72
CA ALA A 498 30.86 0.36 -13.58
C ALA A 498 30.33 0.83 -14.95
N GLU A 499 31.20 1.31 -15.83
CA GLU A 499 30.86 1.73 -17.20
C GLU A 499 30.22 0.58 -17.98
N LEU A 500 30.85 -0.60 -17.98
CA LEU A 500 30.34 -1.80 -18.64
C LEU A 500 28.97 -2.24 -18.10
N LEU A 501 28.76 -2.15 -16.79
CA LEU A 501 27.49 -2.52 -16.15
C LEU A 501 26.37 -1.50 -16.44
N VAL A 502 26.70 -0.20 -16.48
CA VAL A 502 25.77 0.86 -16.89
C VAL A 502 25.36 0.69 -18.35
N ASP A 503 26.31 0.45 -19.25
CA ASP A 503 26.01 0.20 -20.66
C ASP A 503 25.16 -1.07 -20.83
N THR A 504 25.44 -2.12 -20.05
CA THR A 504 24.60 -3.33 -20.03
C THR A 504 23.17 -3.06 -19.59
N TYR A 505 22.97 -2.22 -18.58
CA TYR A 505 21.62 -1.78 -18.21
C TYR A 505 20.94 -1.03 -19.36
N PHE A 506 21.63 -0.10 -20.01
CA PHE A 506 21.05 0.70 -21.10
C PHE A 506 20.73 -0.12 -22.34
N ASP A 507 21.58 -1.08 -22.69
CA ASP A 507 21.40 -1.95 -23.85
C ASP A 507 20.23 -2.93 -23.65
N ARG A 508 20.08 -3.49 -22.44
CA ARG A 508 19.21 -4.66 -22.19
C ARG A 508 17.94 -4.37 -21.37
N VAL A 509 17.92 -3.29 -20.60
CA VAL A 509 16.88 -3.03 -19.58
C VAL A 509 16.19 -1.68 -19.76
N HIS A 510 16.94 -0.61 -20.06
CA HIS A 510 16.42 0.77 -20.05
C HIS A 510 15.23 0.99 -20.98
N TRP A 511 15.20 0.35 -22.16
CA TRP A 511 14.08 0.47 -23.10
C TRP A 511 12.73 0.05 -22.50
N PHE A 512 12.76 -0.85 -21.51
CA PHE A 512 11.59 -1.37 -20.80
C PHE A 512 11.42 -0.63 -19.45
N MET A 513 12.49 -0.55 -18.65
CA MET A 513 12.56 0.17 -17.37
C MET A 513 13.40 1.43 -17.49
N LEU A 514 12.75 2.54 -17.85
CA LEU A 514 13.43 3.82 -18.06
C LEU A 514 14.02 4.38 -16.77
N ILE A 515 15.22 4.94 -16.86
CA ILE A 515 15.73 5.94 -15.93
C ILE A 515 15.09 7.29 -16.26
N PHE A 516 14.31 7.84 -15.33
CA PHE A 516 13.49 9.04 -15.55
C PHE A 516 14.34 10.25 -15.97
N GLN A 517 15.47 10.43 -15.29
CA GLN A 517 16.47 11.48 -15.55
C GLN A 517 17.67 10.94 -16.33
N GLN A 518 17.45 10.25 -17.45
CA GLN A 518 18.52 9.61 -18.24
C GLN A 518 19.73 10.52 -18.51
N ASP A 519 19.49 11.77 -18.94
CA ASP A 519 20.56 12.66 -19.38
C ASP A 519 21.39 13.15 -18.18
N ASN A 520 20.75 13.50 -17.06
CA ASN A 520 21.44 13.84 -15.81
C ASN A 520 22.17 12.63 -15.24
N PHE A 521 21.56 11.44 -15.28
CA PHE A 521 22.18 10.20 -14.81
C PHE A 521 23.51 9.93 -15.51
N ARG A 522 23.52 10.00 -16.85
CA ARG A 522 24.72 9.80 -17.67
C ARG A 522 25.83 10.83 -17.41
N GLN A 523 25.46 12.07 -17.06
CA GLN A 523 26.42 13.13 -16.73
C GLN A 523 26.96 13.04 -15.30
N ASN A 524 26.15 12.53 -14.36
CA ASN A 524 26.42 12.59 -12.93
C ASN A 524 27.14 11.34 -12.41
N TRP A 525 26.83 10.14 -12.93
CA TRP A 525 27.44 8.91 -12.40
C TRP A 525 28.98 8.86 -12.51
N PRO A 526 29.64 9.39 -13.55
CA PRO A 526 31.10 9.42 -13.60
C PRO A 526 31.72 10.34 -12.53
N GLN A 527 30.94 11.31 -12.03
CA GLN A 527 31.39 12.25 -11.00
C GLN A 527 31.52 11.57 -9.63
N LEU A 528 30.81 10.47 -9.39
CA LEU A 528 30.93 9.66 -8.17
C LEU A 528 32.34 9.09 -7.95
N TYR A 529 33.14 8.94 -9.02
CA TYR A 529 34.49 8.37 -9.00
C TYR A 529 35.61 9.42 -8.98
N LYS A 530 35.29 10.72 -9.06
CA LYS A 530 36.29 11.78 -9.02
C LYS A 530 36.67 12.09 -7.56
N THR A 531 37.90 11.81 -7.18
CA THR A 531 38.44 12.08 -5.83
C THR A 531 38.42 13.59 -5.54
N HIS A 532 37.96 13.98 -4.33
CA HIS A 532 37.92 15.37 -3.86
C HIS A 532 39.32 16.01 -3.87
N SER A 533 39.64 16.67 -4.97
CA SER A 533 40.75 17.59 -5.13
C SER A 533 40.19 18.74 -5.97
N ASP A 534 39.93 19.87 -5.33
CA ASP A 534 39.45 21.11 -5.94
C ASP A 534 38.00 21.15 -6.44
N ARG A 535 37.06 21.28 -5.50
CA ARG A 535 35.94 22.24 -5.60
C ARG A 535 35.22 22.37 -4.27
N ALA A 536 35.29 23.55 -3.68
CA ALA A 536 34.42 23.97 -2.60
C ALA A 536 33.06 24.39 -3.20
N GLY A 537 31.99 23.72 -2.79
CA GLY A 537 30.60 24.06 -3.10
C GLY A 537 29.95 23.13 -4.14
N GLU A 538 28.84 22.52 -3.75
CA GLU A 538 28.00 21.53 -4.48
C GLU A 538 28.45 20.06 -4.32
N ASP A 539 28.10 19.48 -3.16
CA ASP A 539 28.31 18.07 -2.84
C ASP A 539 27.47 17.16 -3.75
N CYS A 540 28.12 16.41 -4.64
CA CYS A 540 27.54 15.24 -5.32
C CYS A 540 27.46 14.05 -4.34
N ASN A 541 26.75 14.21 -3.23
CA ASN A 541 26.65 13.22 -2.15
C ASN A 541 25.18 12.94 -1.79
N ASP A 542 24.29 12.86 -2.77
CA ASP A 542 22.89 12.52 -2.53
C ASP A 542 22.71 10.99 -2.44
N LEU A 543 22.30 10.52 -1.25
CA LEU A 543 22.00 9.13 -0.94
C LEU A 543 20.99 8.52 -1.95
N GLY A 544 20.04 9.32 -2.44
CA GLY A 544 19.05 8.87 -3.43
C GLY A 544 19.64 8.60 -4.83
N PHE A 545 20.60 9.42 -5.28
CA PHE A 545 21.29 9.17 -6.54
C PHE A 545 22.18 7.93 -6.45
N LEU A 546 22.91 7.79 -5.34
CA LEU A 546 23.78 6.63 -5.11
C LEU A 546 22.98 5.31 -5.06
N SER A 547 21.82 5.30 -4.39
CA SER A 547 20.96 4.10 -4.38
C SER A 547 20.44 3.76 -5.78
N THR A 548 20.06 4.75 -6.58
CA THR A 548 19.61 4.55 -7.97
C THR A 548 20.74 4.00 -8.83
N PHE A 549 21.94 4.57 -8.71
CA PHE A 549 23.12 4.12 -9.43
C PHE A 549 23.47 2.67 -9.09
N LEU A 550 23.48 2.32 -7.80
CA LEU A 550 23.74 0.94 -7.37
C LEU A 550 22.65 -0.02 -7.85
N MET A 551 21.37 0.38 -7.87
CA MET A 551 20.31 -0.43 -8.48
C MET A 551 20.53 -0.67 -9.97
N VAL A 552 20.96 0.34 -10.73
CA VAL A 552 21.33 0.20 -12.14
C VAL A 552 22.47 -0.80 -12.32
N ILE A 553 23.51 -0.70 -11.48
CA ILE A 553 24.64 -1.64 -11.47
C ILE A 553 24.18 -3.07 -11.13
N ALA A 554 23.35 -3.26 -10.11
CA ALA A 554 22.86 -4.57 -9.70
C ALA A 554 21.99 -5.23 -10.77
N ILE A 555 21.09 -4.47 -11.40
CA ILE A 555 20.24 -4.98 -12.49
C ILE A 555 21.09 -5.24 -13.74
N GLY A 556 22.02 -4.34 -14.07
CA GLY A 556 23.00 -4.53 -15.15
C GLY A 556 23.80 -5.82 -14.97
N ALA A 557 24.27 -6.08 -13.74
CA ALA A 557 25.00 -7.29 -13.37
C ALA A 557 24.18 -8.58 -13.54
N HIS A 558 22.85 -8.52 -13.42
CA HIS A 558 21.97 -9.67 -13.62
C HIS A 558 21.85 -10.07 -15.10
N TYR A 559 21.83 -9.08 -16.00
CA TYR A 559 21.65 -9.27 -17.43
C TYR A 559 22.97 -9.25 -18.21
N VAL A 560 24.10 -9.58 -17.57
CA VAL A 560 25.39 -9.73 -18.27
C VAL A 560 25.40 -11.02 -19.08
N GLY A 561 25.84 -10.95 -20.33
CA GLY A 561 26.07 -12.13 -21.17
C GLY A 561 27.49 -12.69 -21.03
N PRO A 562 27.78 -13.87 -21.61
CA PRO A 562 29.05 -14.57 -21.42
C PRO A 562 30.29 -13.75 -21.81
N TYR A 563 30.20 -12.94 -22.88
CA TYR A 563 31.31 -12.11 -23.34
C TYR A 563 31.57 -10.96 -22.36
N ARG A 564 30.53 -10.24 -21.94
CA ARG A 564 30.66 -9.15 -20.96
C ARG A 564 31.11 -9.66 -19.58
N GLN A 565 30.71 -10.88 -19.20
CA GLN A 565 31.18 -11.53 -17.96
C GLN A 565 32.69 -11.79 -17.99
N CYS A 566 33.24 -12.20 -19.13
CA CYS A 566 34.69 -12.36 -19.33
C CYS A 566 35.44 -11.02 -19.19
N LEU A 567 34.85 -9.91 -19.65
CA LEU A 567 35.43 -8.57 -19.48
C LEU A 567 35.42 -8.13 -18.00
N LEU A 568 34.32 -8.34 -17.27
CA LEU A 568 34.24 -8.01 -15.84
C LEU A 568 35.23 -8.82 -14.99
N ALA A 569 35.49 -10.07 -15.35
CA ALA A 569 36.49 -10.91 -14.68
C ALA A 569 37.91 -10.31 -14.72
N ARG A 570 38.24 -9.50 -15.74
CA ARG A 570 39.54 -8.80 -15.83
C ARG A 570 39.70 -7.70 -14.78
N HIS A 571 38.60 -7.21 -14.24
CA HIS A 571 38.55 -6.18 -13.19
C HIS A 571 38.30 -6.78 -11.79
N ASP A 572 38.39 -8.11 -11.65
CA ASP A 572 38.13 -8.85 -10.40
C ASP A 572 36.70 -8.65 -9.84
N VAL A 573 35.72 -8.34 -10.71
CA VAL A 573 34.32 -8.15 -10.32
C VAL A 573 33.52 -9.41 -10.65
N GLN A 574 32.99 -10.06 -9.61
CA GLN A 574 32.01 -11.14 -9.74
C GLN A 574 30.58 -10.56 -9.77
N PRO A 575 29.87 -10.60 -10.92
CA PRO A 575 28.59 -9.89 -11.09
C PRO A 575 27.51 -10.34 -10.10
N GLU A 576 27.40 -11.64 -9.85
CA GLU A 576 26.37 -12.20 -8.96
C GLU A 576 26.61 -11.81 -7.50
N THR A 577 27.86 -11.84 -7.04
CA THR A 577 28.24 -11.41 -5.68
C THR A 577 28.02 -9.91 -5.49
N LEU A 578 28.44 -9.09 -6.45
CA LEU A 578 28.23 -7.65 -6.42
C LEU A 578 26.73 -7.31 -6.34
N LYS A 579 25.92 -7.95 -7.19
CA LYS A 579 24.45 -7.82 -7.19
C LYS A 579 23.87 -8.15 -5.81
N GLN A 580 24.25 -9.29 -5.21
CA GLN A 580 23.73 -9.71 -3.91
C GLN A 580 24.10 -8.73 -2.78
N CYS A 581 25.35 -8.24 -2.76
CA CYS A 581 25.80 -7.23 -1.80
C CYS A 581 25.00 -5.93 -1.93
N ILE A 582 24.79 -5.45 -3.16
CA ILE A 582 24.00 -4.24 -3.42
C ILE A 582 22.55 -4.41 -2.97
N PHE A 583 21.87 -5.50 -3.36
CA PHE A 583 20.50 -5.74 -2.91
C PHE A 583 20.40 -5.82 -1.39
N LYS A 584 21.36 -6.49 -0.73
CA LYS A 584 21.37 -6.58 0.72
C LYS A 584 21.48 -5.21 1.39
N ALA A 585 22.41 -4.37 0.94
CA ALA A 585 22.63 -3.04 1.50
C ALA A 585 21.48 -2.07 1.21
N ILE A 586 20.89 -2.13 0.02
CA ILE A 586 19.70 -1.31 -0.31
C ILE A 586 18.50 -1.77 0.51
N LYS A 587 18.32 -3.08 0.75
CA LYS A 587 17.26 -3.60 1.64
C LYS A 587 17.45 -3.14 3.08
N SER A 588 18.67 -3.21 3.63
CA SER A 588 18.94 -2.81 5.03
C SER A 588 18.77 -1.31 5.23
N SER A 589 19.11 -0.51 4.22
CA SER A 589 19.08 0.96 4.28
C SER A 589 17.84 1.56 3.61
N LEU A 590 16.81 0.75 3.30
CA LEU A 590 15.65 1.18 2.53
C LEU A 590 14.88 2.33 3.20
N LEU A 591 14.74 2.30 4.53
CA LEU A 591 14.05 3.36 5.27
C LEU A 591 14.84 4.68 5.24
N ASP A 592 16.17 4.61 5.34
CA ASP A 592 17.04 5.78 5.24
C ASP A 592 16.97 6.38 3.83
N ILE A 593 16.98 5.54 2.78
CA ILE A 593 16.81 5.97 1.39
C ILE A 593 15.45 6.64 1.19
N ILE A 594 14.36 6.03 1.69
CA ILE A 594 13.00 6.59 1.57
C ILE A 594 12.88 7.95 2.27
N SER A 595 13.58 8.14 3.38
CA SER A 595 13.52 9.39 4.15
C SER A 595 14.01 10.63 3.39
N VAL A 596 14.84 10.45 2.36
CA VAL A 596 15.36 11.57 1.53
C VAL A 596 14.26 12.23 0.71
N GLY A 597 13.26 11.46 0.25
CA GLY A 597 12.09 12.00 -0.44
C GLY A 597 12.38 12.65 -1.81
N SER A 598 13.27 12.07 -2.63
CA SER A 598 13.64 12.61 -3.97
C SER A 598 13.08 11.79 -5.15
N LEU A 599 13.24 12.27 -6.39
CA LEU A 599 12.83 11.53 -7.61
C LEU A 599 13.65 10.24 -7.80
N GLU A 600 14.91 10.27 -7.40
CA GLU A 600 15.85 9.15 -7.45
C GLU A 600 15.45 8.05 -6.45
N VAL A 601 14.93 8.44 -5.28
CA VAL A 601 14.34 7.49 -4.32
C VAL A 601 13.14 6.77 -4.94
N VAL A 602 12.25 7.50 -5.62
CA VAL A 602 11.12 6.90 -6.33
C VAL A 602 11.60 5.92 -7.41
N GLN A 603 12.62 6.30 -8.20
CA GLN A 603 13.26 5.41 -9.17
C GLN A 603 13.85 4.17 -8.50
N THR A 604 14.53 4.31 -7.36
CA THR A 604 15.10 3.19 -6.60
C THR A 604 14.01 2.20 -6.17
N CYS A 605 12.89 2.69 -5.62
CA CYS A 605 11.75 1.86 -5.24
C CYS A 605 11.14 1.14 -6.45
N ILE A 606 11.03 1.81 -7.61
CA ILE A 606 10.50 1.21 -8.84
C ILE A 606 11.43 0.13 -9.38
N LEU A 607 12.74 0.38 -9.44
CA LEU A 607 13.72 -0.61 -9.89
C LEU A 607 13.76 -1.82 -8.96
N LEU A 608 13.74 -1.61 -7.65
CA LEU A 608 13.74 -2.68 -6.66
C LEU A 608 12.43 -3.48 -6.68
N GLY A 609 11.29 -2.79 -6.70
CA GLY A 609 9.97 -3.41 -6.71
C GLY A 609 9.73 -4.23 -7.98
N THR A 610 10.05 -3.69 -9.16
CA THR A 610 9.94 -4.46 -10.40
C THR A 610 10.93 -5.61 -10.49
N TYR A 611 12.12 -5.47 -9.91
CA TYR A 611 13.06 -6.59 -9.84
C TYR A 611 12.43 -7.76 -9.09
N TYR A 612 11.87 -7.52 -7.90
CA TYR A 612 11.15 -8.56 -7.16
C TYR A 612 9.96 -9.12 -7.94
N LEU A 613 9.21 -8.27 -8.63
CA LEU A 613 8.03 -8.67 -9.39
C LEU A 613 8.37 -9.66 -10.50
N PHE A 614 9.47 -9.42 -11.22
CA PHE A 614 9.88 -10.21 -12.37
C PHE A 614 10.78 -11.40 -12.01
N HIS A 615 11.37 -11.43 -10.81
CA HIS A 615 12.28 -12.51 -10.38
C HIS A 615 11.70 -13.41 -9.29
N GLY A 616 10.39 -13.39 -9.09
CA GLY A 616 9.73 -14.42 -8.30
C GLY A 616 9.31 -14.02 -6.87
N ALA A 617 9.33 -12.74 -6.52
CA ALA A 617 9.03 -12.23 -5.17
C ALA A 617 7.94 -11.14 -5.16
N PRO A 618 6.74 -11.36 -5.74
CA PRO A 618 5.68 -10.35 -5.87
C PRO A 618 5.23 -9.75 -4.53
N ARG A 619 5.28 -10.53 -3.43
CA ARG A 619 4.95 -10.07 -2.08
C ARG A 619 5.84 -8.96 -1.55
N LEU A 620 7.12 -8.93 -1.96
CA LEU A 620 8.04 -7.84 -1.63
C LEU A 620 7.91 -6.68 -2.61
N ALA A 621 7.53 -6.96 -3.87
CA ALA A 621 7.37 -5.94 -4.90
C ALA A 621 6.30 -4.92 -4.51
N TRP A 622 5.14 -5.38 -4.05
CA TRP A 622 4.00 -4.50 -3.78
C TRP A 622 4.26 -3.46 -2.67
N PRO A 623 4.75 -3.81 -1.46
CA PRO A 623 5.09 -2.83 -0.44
C PRO A 623 6.16 -1.82 -0.89
N VAL A 624 7.18 -2.28 -1.63
CA VAL A 624 8.28 -1.42 -2.10
C VAL A 624 7.78 -0.42 -3.16
N CYS A 625 6.95 -0.87 -4.12
CA CYS A 625 6.27 0.01 -5.06
C CYS A 625 5.32 0.97 -4.34
N GLY A 626 4.63 0.52 -3.29
CA GLY A 626 3.79 1.34 -2.42
C GLY A 626 4.58 2.45 -1.72
N CYS A 627 5.78 2.17 -1.21
CA CYS A 627 6.69 3.20 -0.69
C CYS A 627 7.04 4.24 -1.76
N GLY A 628 7.39 3.79 -2.98
CA GLY A 628 7.63 4.67 -4.13
C GLY A 628 6.42 5.55 -4.47
N LEU A 629 5.21 5.00 -4.45
CA LEU A 629 3.96 5.74 -4.63
C LEU A 629 3.77 6.83 -3.56
N ARG A 630 4.05 6.52 -2.29
CA ARG A 630 3.92 7.51 -1.20
C ARG A 630 4.92 8.67 -1.35
N VAL A 631 6.16 8.38 -1.73
CA VAL A 631 7.17 9.42 -2.02
C VAL A 631 6.78 10.24 -3.25
N ALA A 632 6.25 9.60 -4.30
CA ALA A 632 5.73 10.31 -5.47
C ALA A 632 4.53 11.20 -5.13
N GLN A 633 3.66 10.76 -4.22
CA GLN A 633 2.53 11.56 -3.73
C GLN A 633 3.01 12.74 -2.89
N SER A 634 4.02 12.58 -2.03
CA SER A 634 4.59 13.68 -1.24
C SER A 634 5.31 14.72 -2.13
N LEU A 635 5.92 14.27 -3.22
CA LEU A 635 6.47 15.14 -4.28
C LEU A 635 5.39 15.73 -5.21
N ASN A 636 4.12 15.49 -4.89
CA ASN A 636 2.95 15.90 -5.67
C ASN A 636 2.96 15.43 -7.13
N LEU A 637 3.67 14.36 -7.51
CA LEU A 637 3.86 13.91 -8.91
C LEU A 637 2.55 13.58 -9.64
N HIS A 638 1.48 13.33 -8.89
CA HIS A 638 0.13 13.00 -9.35
C HIS A 638 -0.71 14.21 -9.81
N ARG A 639 -0.18 15.44 -9.68
CA ARG A 639 -0.90 16.69 -10.03
C ARG A 639 -0.48 17.30 -11.37
N ASN A 640 -1.21 18.27 -11.90
CA ASN A 640 -0.68 19.10 -12.99
C ASN A 640 0.19 20.24 -12.45
N VAL A 641 1.13 20.74 -13.25
CA VAL A 641 1.97 21.91 -12.96
C VAL A 641 1.46 23.08 -13.81
N ASP A 642 1.50 24.32 -13.28
CA ASP A 642 0.96 25.51 -13.96
C ASP A 642 1.45 25.63 -15.41
N LYS A 643 0.49 25.79 -16.34
CA LYS A 643 0.74 25.79 -17.80
C LYS A 643 1.66 26.93 -18.25
N ASP A 644 1.74 28.03 -17.50
CA ASP A 644 2.56 29.20 -17.83
C ASP A 644 4.07 28.93 -17.70
N LEU A 645 4.48 27.93 -16.89
CA LEU A 645 5.89 27.53 -16.70
C LEU A 645 6.37 26.52 -17.78
N SER A 646 5.44 25.85 -18.46
CA SER A 646 5.74 24.80 -19.46
C SER A 646 6.41 25.30 -20.76
N LEU A 647 6.58 26.62 -20.92
CA LEU A 647 7.18 27.27 -22.09
C LEU A 647 8.72 27.35 -22.01
N ILE A 648 9.32 27.14 -20.84
CA ILE A 648 10.78 27.17 -20.65
C ILE A 648 11.37 25.77 -20.90
N PRO A 649 12.38 25.59 -21.78
CA PRO A 649 12.90 24.26 -22.14
C PRO A 649 13.42 23.41 -20.97
N ILE A 650 13.99 24.03 -19.93
CA ILE A 650 14.50 23.35 -18.73
C ILE A 650 13.32 22.82 -17.89
N GLU A 651 12.38 23.70 -17.54
CA GLU A 651 11.18 23.36 -16.76
C GLU A 651 10.30 22.33 -17.49
N ARG A 652 10.30 22.37 -18.83
CA ARG A 652 9.65 21.36 -19.67
C ARG A 652 10.27 19.97 -19.53
N ASN A 653 11.60 19.86 -19.51
CA ASN A 653 12.27 18.56 -19.37
C ASN A 653 12.08 17.98 -17.95
N GLU A 654 12.05 18.85 -16.93
CA GLU A 654 11.71 18.49 -15.56
C GLU A 654 10.25 18.00 -15.45
N ASN A 655 9.32 18.69 -16.10
CA ASN A 655 7.92 18.24 -16.15
C ASN A 655 7.77 16.87 -16.84
N GLU A 656 8.45 16.64 -17.97
CA GLU A 656 8.43 15.33 -18.63
C GLU A 656 9.08 14.24 -17.77
N THR A 657 10.12 14.56 -17.01
CA THR A 657 10.74 13.63 -16.04
C THR A 657 9.74 13.24 -14.94
N ARG A 658 9.02 14.23 -14.40
CA ARG A 658 7.95 14.01 -13.43
C ARG A 658 6.82 13.15 -14.00
N LYS A 659 6.39 13.40 -15.24
CA LYS A 659 5.38 12.58 -15.92
C LYS A 659 5.86 11.14 -16.11
N ARG A 660 7.12 10.93 -16.54
CA ARG A 660 7.72 9.58 -16.67
C ARG A 660 7.70 8.82 -15.35
N CYS A 661 8.04 9.52 -14.26
CA CYS A 661 8.01 8.96 -12.92
C CYS A 661 6.59 8.51 -12.52
N TRP A 662 5.60 9.40 -12.66
CA TRP A 662 4.22 9.09 -12.31
C TRP A 662 3.63 7.94 -13.14
N TRP A 663 3.77 8.01 -14.47
CA TRP A 663 3.24 6.99 -15.38
C TRP A 663 3.92 5.64 -15.20
N ALA A 664 5.20 5.59 -14.82
CA ALA A 664 5.86 4.33 -14.49
C ALA A 664 5.26 3.67 -13.24
N ILE A 665 4.95 4.43 -12.18
CA ILE A 665 4.27 3.90 -10.99
C ILE A 665 2.89 3.37 -11.37
N TYR A 666 2.14 4.14 -12.17
CA TYR A 666 0.81 3.77 -12.63
C TYR A 666 0.82 2.46 -13.44
N GLU A 667 1.78 2.32 -14.37
CA GLU A 667 1.98 1.11 -15.18
C GLU A 667 2.27 -0.11 -14.30
N ILE A 668 3.21 0.01 -13.36
CA ILE A 668 3.62 -1.10 -12.48
C ILE A 668 2.50 -1.51 -11.54
N GLU A 669 1.81 -0.55 -10.94
CA GLU A 669 0.67 -0.82 -10.07
C GLU A 669 -0.44 -1.55 -10.83
N THR A 670 -0.80 -1.07 -12.02
CA THR A 670 -1.80 -1.72 -12.87
C THR A 670 -1.37 -3.14 -13.23
N PHE A 671 -0.09 -3.34 -13.55
CA PHE A 671 0.46 -4.65 -13.87
C PHE A 671 0.45 -5.60 -12.66
N CYS A 672 0.75 -5.10 -11.45
CA CYS A 672 0.64 -5.86 -10.20
C CYS A 672 -0.81 -6.30 -9.93
N SER A 673 -1.78 -5.39 -10.10
CA SER A 673 -3.21 -5.72 -9.97
C SER A 673 -3.65 -6.75 -11.00
N MET A 674 -3.25 -6.55 -12.26
CA MET A 674 -3.60 -7.41 -13.40
C MET A 674 -3.00 -8.82 -13.29
N SER A 675 -1.76 -8.93 -12.81
CA SER A 675 -1.07 -10.22 -12.75
C SER A 675 -1.39 -10.95 -11.45
N TYR A 676 -1.35 -10.25 -10.31
CA TYR A 676 -1.35 -10.86 -8.98
C TYR A 676 -2.56 -10.47 -8.10
N GLY A 677 -3.49 -9.65 -8.60
CA GLY A 677 -4.76 -9.38 -7.92
C GLY A 677 -4.65 -8.39 -6.76
N TYR A 678 -3.53 -7.67 -6.67
CA TYR A 678 -3.35 -6.61 -5.69
C TYR A 678 -4.36 -5.48 -5.89
N PRO A 679 -4.88 -4.85 -4.81
CA PRO A 679 -5.83 -3.76 -4.92
C PRO A 679 -5.15 -2.48 -5.42
N HIS A 680 -5.86 -1.71 -6.25
CA HIS A 680 -5.40 -0.38 -6.66
C HIS A 680 -5.27 0.55 -5.45
N SER A 681 -4.12 1.21 -5.34
CA SER A 681 -3.81 2.28 -4.39
C SER A 681 -3.99 3.68 -5.00
N ILE A 682 -3.89 3.81 -6.33
CA ILE A 682 -4.11 5.06 -7.06
C ILE A 682 -5.62 5.22 -7.34
N LYS A 683 -6.18 6.34 -6.88
CA LYS A 683 -7.51 6.82 -7.28
C LYS A 683 -7.37 7.74 -8.49
N ASP A 684 -7.96 7.36 -9.63
CA ASP A 684 -7.88 8.18 -10.85
C ASP A 684 -8.51 9.57 -10.66
N ALA A 685 -9.52 9.71 -9.80
CA ALA A 685 -10.13 10.99 -9.44
C ALA A 685 -9.17 11.98 -8.76
N ASP A 686 -8.11 11.47 -8.14
CA ASP A 686 -7.10 12.28 -7.48
C ASP A 686 -5.91 12.62 -8.41
N CYS A 687 -5.96 12.21 -9.68
CA CYS A 687 -4.85 12.35 -10.63
C CYS A 687 -5.22 13.26 -11.81
N ASP A 688 -4.39 14.27 -12.09
CA ASP A 688 -4.56 15.22 -13.20
C ASP A 688 -3.29 15.35 -14.06
N VAL A 689 -2.47 14.29 -14.10
CA VAL A 689 -1.22 14.25 -14.87
C VAL A 689 -1.51 14.06 -16.37
N GLU A 690 -0.96 14.95 -17.19
CA GLU A 690 -1.04 14.85 -18.65
C GLU A 690 -0.29 13.60 -19.19
N PRO A 691 -0.72 13.05 -20.33
CA PRO A 691 0.02 12.00 -21.04
C PRO A 691 1.47 12.39 -21.36
N LEU A 692 2.33 11.37 -21.44
CA LEU A 692 3.73 11.51 -21.86
C LEU A 692 3.82 12.09 -23.27
N ASN A 693 4.81 12.96 -23.52
CA ASN A 693 5.10 13.44 -24.86
C ASN A 693 6.22 12.59 -25.52
N PRO A 694 5.91 11.75 -26.53
CA PRO A 694 6.92 10.90 -27.17
C PRO A 694 8.02 11.67 -27.90
N SER A 695 7.75 12.90 -28.32
CA SER A 695 8.67 13.76 -29.07
C SER A 695 9.32 14.83 -28.21
N ALA A 696 9.26 14.71 -26.88
CA ALA A 696 9.87 15.66 -25.95
C ALA A 696 11.36 15.98 -26.27
N LYS A 697 12.10 15.00 -26.81
CA LYS A 697 13.51 15.16 -27.20
C LYS A 697 13.74 15.67 -28.64
N LEU A 698 12.72 15.66 -29.50
CA LEU A 698 12.83 15.95 -30.95
C LEU A 698 12.34 17.35 -31.36
N GLY A 699 11.59 18.05 -30.48
CA GLY A 699 11.16 19.43 -30.77
C GLY A 699 10.16 20.00 -29.77
N ASN A 700 9.73 21.24 -30.02
CA ASN A 700 8.86 22.02 -29.14
C ASN A 700 7.36 21.65 -29.20
N ALA A 701 6.99 20.41 -29.52
CA ALA A 701 5.58 20.00 -29.57
C ALA A 701 4.96 19.96 -28.15
N PRO A 702 3.77 20.52 -27.89
CA PRO A 702 3.12 20.41 -26.57
C PRO A 702 2.75 18.96 -26.26
N SER A 703 2.57 18.66 -24.97
CA SER A 703 2.05 17.34 -24.56
C SER A 703 0.60 17.15 -24.98
N PRO A 704 0.14 15.91 -25.22
CA PRO A 704 -1.28 15.63 -25.45
C PRO A 704 -2.09 16.06 -24.22
N VAL A 705 -3.31 16.56 -24.42
CA VAL A 705 -4.19 16.94 -23.30
C VAL A 705 -4.91 15.73 -22.72
N SER A 706 -5.24 14.75 -23.57
CA SER A 706 -5.86 13.47 -23.21
C SER A 706 -5.32 12.34 -24.10
N PHE A 707 -5.44 11.10 -23.62
CA PHE A 707 -5.19 9.90 -24.42
C PHE A 707 -6.18 9.70 -25.59
N ASP A 708 -7.29 10.44 -25.60
CA ASP A 708 -8.31 10.41 -26.66
C ASP A 708 -7.91 11.22 -27.91
N GLU A 709 -6.86 12.04 -27.82
CA GLU A 709 -6.36 12.80 -28.97
C GLU A 709 -5.34 11.96 -29.77
N PRO A 710 -5.42 11.94 -31.12
CA PRO A 710 -4.46 11.22 -31.94
C PRO A 710 -3.08 11.89 -31.87
N LEU A 711 -2.04 11.07 -31.67
CA LEU A 711 -0.65 11.53 -31.67
C LEU A 711 -0.26 12.06 -33.07
N ARG A 712 0.06 13.35 -33.15
CA ARG A 712 0.45 14.02 -34.41
C ARG A 712 1.96 14.00 -34.67
N CYS A 713 2.73 13.23 -33.91
CA CYS A 713 4.19 13.27 -33.94
C CYS A 713 4.81 12.02 -34.58
N GLU A 714 6.07 12.13 -35.02
CA GLU A 714 6.83 10.99 -35.52
C GLU A 714 7.01 9.93 -34.42
N THR A 715 7.01 8.65 -34.80
CA THR A 715 7.22 7.54 -33.86
C THR A 715 8.66 7.52 -33.35
N THR A 716 8.81 7.54 -32.03
CA THR A 716 10.09 7.51 -31.31
C THR A 716 10.16 6.29 -30.41
N LEU A 717 11.35 5.99 -29.87
CA LEU A 717 11.51 4.91 -28.87
C LEU A 717 10.68 5.18 -27.59
N LEU A 718 10.36 6.44 -27.28
CA LEU A 718 9.50 6.80 -26.14
C LEU A 718 8.01 6.67 -26.45
N SER A 719 7.61 6.56 -27.73
CA SER A 719 6.21 6.33 -28.13
C SER A 719 5.64 5.05 -27.52
N TYR A 720 6.47 4.02 -27.31
CA TYR A 720 6.09 2.80 -26.60
C TYR A 720 5.46 3.08 -25.23
N LYS A 721 6.07 3.95 -24.41
CA LYS A 721 5.57 4.27 -23.07
C LYS A 721 4.24 5.00 -23.08
N TYR A 722 4.02 5.88 -24.06
CA TYR A 722 2.71 6.49 -24.23
C TYR A 722 1.61 5.44 -24.46
N TYR A 723 1.82 4.50 -25.38
CA TYR A 723 0.83 3.46 -25.68
C TYR A 723 0.67 2.48 -24.52
N MET A 724 1.74 2.15 -23.80
CA MET A 724 1.70 1.30 -22.61
C MET A 724 0.94 1.96 -21.44
N SER A 725 1.16 3.26 -21.20
CA SER A 725 0.39 4.04 -20.23
C SER A 725 -1.10 4.12 -20.62
N LYS A 726 -1.40 4.37 -21.91
CA LYS A 726 -2.79 4.36 -22.43
C LYS A 726 -3.47 3.00 -22.22
N LEU A 727 -2.77 1.90 -22.48
CA LEU A 727 -3.27 0.55 -22.24
C LEU A 727 -3.47 0.24 -20.76
N SER A 728 -2.60 0.77 -19.89
CA SER A 728 -2.71 0.59 -18.43
C SER A 728 -3.98 1.26 -17.89
N VAL A 729 -4.32 2.46 -18.37
CA VAL A 729 -5.60 3.13 -18.02
C VAL A 729 -6.80 2.27 -18.44
N LEU A 730 -6.78 1.70 -19.65
CA LEU A 730 -7.84 0.80 -20.12
C LEU A 730 -7.91 -0.49 -19.29
N THR A 731 -6.76 -1.08 -18.97
CA THR A 731 -6.66 -2.31 -18.16
C THR A 731 -7.18 -2.07 -16.74
N LYS A 732 -6.86 -0.93 -16.14
CA LYS A 732 -7.40 -0.53 -14.83
C LYS A 732 -8.93 -0.36 -14.87
N ALA A 733 -9.47 0.21 -15.94
CA ALA A 733 -10.93 0.30 -16.13
C ALA A 733 -11.57 -1.09 -16.21
N VAL A 734 -10.96 -2.03 -16.95
CA VAL A 734 -11.39 -3.44 -17.00
C VAL A 734 -11.41 -4.05 -15.59
N LEU A 735 -10.33 -3.90 -14.82
CA LEU A 735 -10.21 -4.45 -13.46
C LEU A 735 -11.23 -3.84 -12.49
N SER A 736 -11.46 -2.52 -12.56
CA SER A 736 -12.42 -1.83 -11.69
C SER A 736 -13.88 -2.16 -12.06
N GLU A 737 -14.22 -2.09 -13.35
CA GLU A 737 -15.62 -2.21 -13.81
C GLU A 737 -16.15 -3.64 -13.88
N LEU A 738 -15.28 -4.62 -14.14
CA LEU A 738 -15.65 -6.04 -14.25
C LEU A 738 -15.30 -6.86 -13.01
N TYR A 739 -14.19 -6.55 -12.33
CA TYR A 739 -13.68 -7.35 -11.19
C TYR A 739 -13.80 -6.64 -9.83
N GLY A 740 -14.20 -5.36 -9.79
CA GLY A 740 -14.40 -4.62 -8.54
C GLY A 740 -13.11 -4.27 -7.78
N ILE A 741 -11.95 -4.37 -8.44
CA ILE A 741 -10.65 -4.06 -7.83
C ILE A 741 -10.45 -2.54 -7.86
N GLY A 742 -10.74 -1.84 -6.75
CA GLY A 742 -10.51 -0.38 -6.66
C GLY A 742 -10.79 0.28 -5.30
N PRO A 743 -10.33 1.53 -5.08
CA PRO A 743 -10.43 2.22 -3.80
C PRO A 743 -11.79 2.90 -3.67
N GLY A 744 -12.80 2.19 -3.15
CA GLY A 744 -14.13 2.80 -2.93
C GLY A 744 -15.33 1.89 -2.67
N LEU A 745 -15.18 0.57 -2.57
CA LEU A 745 -16.32 -0.34 -2.35
C LEU A 745 -16.26 -1.02 -0.98
N VAL A 746 -16.32 -0.20 0.07
CA VAL A 746 -16.98 -0.57 1.32
C VAL A 746 -18.36 0.10 1.27
N ASN A 747 -19.27 -0.44 0.46
CA ASN A 747 -20.69 -0.13 0.57
C ASN A 747 -21.48 -1.43 0.37
N ASN A 748 -21.59 -2.17 1.48
CA ASN A 748 -22.57 -3.23 1.64
C ASN A 748 -23.98 -2.61 1.61
N ASN A 749 -24.52 -2.45 0.41
CA ASN A 749 -25.95 -2.34 0.14
C ASN A 749 -26.21 -2.73 -1.32
N ARG A 750 -26.05 -4.02 -1.64
CA ARG A 750 -26.76 -4.61 -2.79
C ARG A 750 -28.06 -5.21 -2.25
N PRO A 751 -29.24 -4.71 -2.63
CA PRO A 751 -30.49 -5.37 -2.30
C PRO A 751 -30.52 -6.73 -2.99
N SER A 752 -30.68 -7.77 -2.18
CA SER A 752 -30.87 -9.14 -2.61
C SER A 752 -32.18 -9.28 -3.40
N GLY A 753 -32.08 -9.34 -4.73
CA GLY A 753 -33.19 -9.73 -5.59
C GLY A 753 -33.17 -9.08 -6.96
N GLU A 754 -32.22 -9.43 -7.83
CA GLU A 754 -32.30 -9.17 -9.29
C GLU A 754 -31.11 -9.83 -10.03
N THR A 755 -31.09 -11.16 -10.16
CA THR A 755 -30.02 -11.87 -10.88
C THR A 755 -30.04 -11.64 -12.41
N GLY A 756 -31.18 -11.24 -12.98
CA GLY A 756 -31.34 -10.99 -14.41
C GLY A 756 -30.84 -9.62 -14.92
N SER A 757 -30.82 -8.57 -14.08
CA SER A 757 -30.36 -7.23 -14.50
C SER A 757 -28.82 -7.07 -14.45
N SER A 758 -28.14 -7.93 -13.68
CA SER A 758 -26.68 -7.91 -13.48
C SER A 758 -25.86 -8.42 -14.68
N LEU A 759 -26.26 -9.52 -15.34
CA LEU A 759 -25.48 -10.10 -16.45
C LEU A 759 -25.53 -9.22 -17.72
N ARG A 760 -26.68 -8.60 -18.01
CA ARG A 760 -26.82 -7.64 -19.12
C ARG A 760 -25.85 -6.48 -18.98
N ALA A 761 -25.69 -5.96 -17.76
CA ALA A 761 -24.73 -4.90 -17.49
C ALA A 761 -23.28 -5.35 -17.74
N VAL A 762 -22.93 -6.60 -17.39
CA VAL A 762 -21.61 -7.17 -17.67
C VAL A 762 -21.39 -7.32 -19.18
N VAL A 763 -22.35 -7.88 -19.93
CA VAL A 763 -22.23 -8.02 -21.40
C VAL A 763 -22.02 -6.67 -22.10
N MET A 764 -22.78 -5.64 -21.71
CA MET A 764 -22.63 -4.30 -22.27
C MET A 764 -21.27 -3.67 -21.93
N LYS A 765 -20.79 -3.85 -20.69
CA LYS A 765 -19.46 -3.39 -20.27
C LYS A 765 -18.35 -4.08 -21.05
N VAL A 766 -18.40 -5.40 -21.20
CA VAL A 766 -17.42 -6.19 -21.97
C VAL A 766 -17.38 -5.71 -23.42
N ALA A 767 -18.53 -5.50 -24.07
CA ALA A 767 -18.59 -5.00 -25.44
C ALA A 767 -17.99 -3.58 -25.59
N SER A 768 -18.27 -2.68 -24.63
CA SER A 768 -17.71 -1.33 -24.61
C SER A 768 -16.20 -1.32 -24.43
N LEU A 769 -15.69 -2.15 -23.50
CA LEU A 769 -14.25 -2.27 -23.23
C LEU A 769 -13.50 -2.94 -24.39
N ASP A 770 -14.05 -4.00 -25.00
CA ASP A 770 -13.52 -4.64 -26.22
C ASP A 770 -13.38 -3.61 -27.36
N ALA A 771 -14.41 -2.78 -27.60
CA ALA A 771 -14.35 -1.75 -28.62
C ALA A 771 -13.23 -0.72 -28.36
N ARG A 772 -13.08 -0.25 -27.10
CA ARG A 772 -12.01 0.67 -26.71
C ARG A 772 -10.62 0.05 -26.90
N LEU A 773 -10.45 -1.22 -26.57
CA LEU A 773 -9.19 -1.96 -26.78
C LEU A 773 -8.87 -2.11 -28.27
N ARG A 774 -9.85 -2.45 -29.10
CA ARG A 774 -9.66 -2.52 -30.57
C ARG A 774 -9.28 -1.17 -31.18
N ASN A 775 -9.93 -0.09 -30.73
CA ASN A 775 -9.54 1.27 -31.14
C ASN A 775 -8.10 1.59 -30.74
N TRP A 776 -7.72 1.25 -29.51
CA TRP A 776 -6.33 1.41 -29.05
C TRP A 776 -5.34 0.64 -29.93
N ARG A 777 -5.67 -0.59 -30.36
CA ARG A 777 -4.81 -1.38 -31.26
C ARG A 777 -4.70 -0.72 -32.65
N ALA A 778 -5.79 -0.15 -33.15
CA ALA A 778 -5.82 0.56 -34.43
C ALA A 778 -4.94 1.84 -34.41
N ASP A 779 -4.89 2.53 -33.28
CA ASP A 779 -4.09 3.75 -33.08
C ASP A 779 -2.57 3.50 -33.12
N ILE A 780 -2.09 2.25 -32.92
CA ILE A 780 -0.64 1.96 -32.85
C ILE A 780 0.03 2.20 -34.22
N PRO A 781 1.13 2.98 -34.27
CA PRO A 781 1.84 3.24 -35.52
C PRO A 781 2.51 1.98 -36.07
N PRO A 782 2.72 1.88 -37.40
CA PRO A 782 3.26 0.67 -38.04
C PRO A 782 4.65 0.26 -37.53
N LYS A 783 5.48 1.23 -37.08
CA LYS A 783 6.79 0.97 -36.47
C LYS A 783 6.74 0.35 -35.06
N LEU A 784 5.58 0.28 -34.42
CA LEU A 784 5.37 -0.37 -33.12
C LEU A 784 4.36 -1.52 -33.22
N ARG A 785 3.97 -1.89 -34.43
CA ARG A 785 2.97 -2.92 -34.70
C ARG A 785 3.68 -4.25 -34.98
N TRP A 786 3.32 -5.27 -34.21
CA TRP A 786 3.94 -6.59 -34.32
C TRP A 786 3.77 -7.22 -35.70
N GLU A 787 2.58 -7.11 -36.30
CA GLU A 787 2.27 -7.72 -37.60
C GLU A 787 3.13 -7.14 -38.74
N THR A 788 3.48 -5.86 -38.64
CA THR A 788 4.34 -5.19 -39.63
C THR A 788 5.80 -5.60 -39.44
N LEU A 789 6.28 -5.65 -38.19
CA LEU A 789 7.68 -5.91 -37.86
C LEU A 789 8.06 -7.39 -37.89
N ALA A 790 7.14 -8.30 -37.63
CA ALA A 790 7.41 -9.75 -37.65
C ALA A 790 7.89 -10.26 -39.02
N SER A 791 7.56 -9.53 -40.10
CA SER A 791 8.00 -9.83 -41.47
C SER A 791 9.38 -9.22 -41.83
N THR A 792 9.92 -8.35 -40.98
CA THR A 792 11.20 -7.67 -41.19
C THR A 792 12.35 -8.52 -40.63
N ARG A 793 13.53 -8.51 -41.28
CA ARG A 793 14.71 -9.24 -40.78
C ARG A 793 15.10 -8.71 -39.39
N VAL A 794 15.30 -9.62 -38.43
CA VAL A 794 15.82 -9.30 -37.10
C VAL A 794 17.19 -8.64 -37.22
N SER A 795 17.44 -7.62 -36.40
CA SER A 795 18.65 -6.81 -36.48
C SER A 795 19.90 -7.51 -35.95
N TYR A 796 19.76 -8.48 -35.04
CA TYR A 796 20.84 -9.33 -34.52
C TYR A 796 20.53 -10.80 -34.82
N SER A 797 21.55 -11.55 -35.24
CA SER A 797 21.38 -12.94 -35.70
C SER A 797 21.59 -13.97 -34.58
N SER A 798 22.28 -13.59 -33.50
CA SER A 798 22.53 -14.44 -32.33
C SER A 798 22.63 -13.62 -31.04
N GLN A 799 22.49 -14.29 -29.89
CA GLN A 799 22.69 -13.71 -28.56
C GLN A 799 24.13 -13.21 -28.37
N ASP A 800 25.12 -13.94 -28.89
CA ASP A 800 26.53 -13.57 -28.80
C ASP A 800 26.84 -12.28 -29.57
N GLU A 801 26.22 -12.09 -30.73
CA GLU A 801 26.38 -10.88 -31.54
C GLU A 801 25.83 -9.66 -30.80
N PHE A 802 24.70 -9.81 -30.11
CA PHE A 802 24.13 -8.75 -29.28
C PHE A 802 24.96 -8.49 -28.01
N ASP A 803 25.50 -9.54 -27.38
CA ASP A 803 26.33 -9.38 -26.17
C ASP A 803 27.64 -8.63 -26.44
N GLN A 804 28.19 -8.76 -27.65
CA GLN A 804 29.40 -8.05 -28.09
C GLN A 804 29.17 -6.57 -28.42
N ASP A 805 27.93 -6.16 -28.70
CA ASP A 805 27.56 -4.78 -29.04
C ASP A 805 27.33 -3.95 -27.76
N ILE A 806 28.42 -3.49 -27.14
CA ILE A 806 28.41 -2.73 -25.87
C ILE A 806 28.18 -1.25 -26.13
N GLY A 807 27.21 -0.64 -25.45
CA GLY A 807 26.86 0.76 -25.66
C GLY A 807 26.17 0.97 -27.00
N ALA A 808 25.34 0.00 -27.38
CA ALA A 808 24.73 -0.09 -28.70
C ALA A 808 23.87 1.15 -29.01
N SER A 809 24.06 1.73 -30.19
CA SER A 809 23.29 2.90 -30.63
C SER A 809 23.16 2.96 -32.14
N GLY A 810 22.15 3.71 -32.62
CA GLY A 810 21.88 3.90 -34.03
C GLY A 810 20.83 2.96 -34.61
N VAL A 811 20.61 3.05 -35.92
CA VAL A 811 19.43 2.48 -36.62
C VAL A 811 19.27 0.97 -36.41
N ARG A 812 20.38 0.23 -36.35
CA ARG A 812 20.37 -1.22 -36.13
C ARG A 812 19.81 -1.57 -34.74
N PHE A 813 20.30 -0.90 -33.71
CA PHE A 813 19.86 -1.07 -32.33
C PHE A 813 18.42 -0.56 -32.15
N ASP A 814 18.09 0.61 -32.70
CA ASP A 814 16.75 1.17 -32.65
C ASP A 814 15.71 0.21 -33.24
N ASN A 815 16.02 -0.38 -34.40
CA ASN A 815 15.16 -1.41 -35.02
C ASN A 815 14.98 -2.61 -34.08
N HIS A 816 16.04 -3.10 -33.43
CA HIS A 816 15.92 -4.17 -32.45
C HIS A 816 14.98 -3.81 -31.29
N ILE A 817 15.13 -2.62 -30.73
CA ILE A 817 14.26 -2.13 -29.64
C ILE A 817 12.81 -2.00 -30.10
N TYR A 818 12.53 -1.52 -31.32
CA TYR A 818 11.17 -1.48 -31.85
C TYR A 818 10.51 -2.86 -31.93
N HIS A 819 11.27 -3.92 -32.27
CA HIS A 819 10.74 -5.29 -32.24
C HIS A 819 10.37 -5.75 -30.81
N LEU A 820 11.21 -5.43 -29.82
CA LEU A 820 10.95 -5.76 -28.41
C LEU A 820 9.76 -4.97 -27.85
N GLN A 821 9.64 -3.69 -28.19
CA GLN A 821 8.53 -2.84 -27.78
C GLN A 821 7.20 -3.29 -28.42
N ALA A 822 7.21 -3.65 -29.72
CA ALA A 822 6.04 -4.19 -30.40
C ALA A 822 5.59 -5.53 -29.80
N LEU A 823 6.54 -6.40 -29.44
CA LEU A 823 6.27 -7.64 -28.72
C LEU A 823 5.59 -7.36 -27.37
N ALA A 824 6.13 -6.44 -26.57
CA ALA A 824 5.59 -6.09 -25.26
C ALA A 824 4.16 -5.53 -25.35
N LEU A 825 3.90 -4.63 -26.31
CA LEU A 825 2.54 -4.09 -26.56
C LEU A 825 1.57 -5.18 -26.97
N LYS A 826 1.98 -6.11 -27.85
CA LYS A 826 1.15 -7.24 -28.25
C LYS A 826 0.80 -8.12 -27.04
N LEU A 827 1.79 -8.50 -26.24
CA LEU A 827 1.59 -9.35 -25.06
C LEU A 827 0.59 -8.74 -24.08
N ALA A 828 0.78 -7.47 -23.75
CA ALA A 828 -0.11 -6.75 -22.84
C ALA A 828 -1.54 -6.67 -23.41
N TYR A 829 -1.68 -6.32 -24.68
CA TYR A 829 -2.98 -6.19 -25.35
C TYR A 829 -3.78 -7.49 -25.35
N GLU A 830 -3.19 -8.59 -25.84
CA GLU A 830 -3.89 -9.88 -25.93
C GLU A 830 -4.29 -10.38 -24.54
N ASN A 831 -3.49 -10.10 -23.52
CA ASN A 831 -3.83 -10.43 -22.13
C ASN A 831 -4.99 -9.59 -21.58
N THR A 832 -5.02 -8.29 -21.88
CA THR A 832 -6.17 -7.44 -21.51
C THR A 832 -7.45 -7.88 -22.22
N ILE A 833 -7.36 -8.39 -23.45
CA ILE A 833 -8.50 -9.03 -24.15
C ILE A 833 -8.99 -10.26 -23.41
N ILE A 834 -8.08 -11.17 -23.02
CA ILE A 834 -8.43 -12.36 -22.23
C ILE A 834 -9.14 -11.95 -20.93
N LEU A 835 -8.60 -10.98 -20.19
CA LEU A 835 -9.19 -10.47 -18.95
C LEU A 835 -10.56 -9.82 -19.16
N THR A 836 -10.77 -9.12 -20.28
CA THR A 836 -12.03 -8.45 -20.60
C THR A 836 -13.14 -9.47 -20.89
N HIS A 837 -12.82 -10.56 -21.60
CA HIS A 837 -13.81 -11.56 -22.01
C HIS A 837 -14.01 -12.71 -21.01
N ARG A 838 -13.05 -12.95 -20.11
CA ARG A 838 -13.11 -14.03 -19.10
C ARG A 838 -14.42 -14.09 -18.31
N PRO A 839 -15.03 -12.99 -17.82
CA PRO A 839 -16.25 -13.05 -17.00
C PRO A 839 -17.46 -13.65 -17.73
N LEU A 840 -17.46 -13.67 -19.07
CA LEU A 840 -18.55 -14.22 -19.87
C LEU A 840 -18.35 -15.70 -20.22
N LEU A 841 -17.20 -16.29 -19.92
CA LEU A 841 -16.92 -17.70 -20.25
C LEU A 841 -17.81 -18.69 -19.48
N SER A 842 -18.29 -18.33 -18.27
CA SER A 842 -19.10 -19.20 -17.41
C SER A 842 -20.58 -19.34 -17.81
N TYR A 843 -21.04 -18.70 -18.89
CA TYR A 843 -22.47 -18.60 -19.23
C TYR A 843 -22.78 -19.12 -20.64
N LYS A 844 -23.97 -19.72 -20.82
CA LYS A 844 -24.49 -20.18 -22.12
C LYS A 844 -25.94 -19.73 -22.35
N LEU A 845 -26.31 -19.53 -23.62
CA LEU A 845 -27.67 -19.20 -24.06
C LEU A 845 -28.54 -20.47 -24.11
N VAL A 846 -29.75 -20.43 -23.54
CA VAL A 846 -30.76 -21.51 -23.69
C VAL A 846 -31.75 -21.11 -24.78
N THR A 847 -31.73 -21.80 -25.92
CA THR A 847 -32.85 -21.80 -26.86
C THR A 847 -33.87 -22.84 -26.42
N LYS A 848 -35.14 -22.45 -26.24
CA LYS A 848 -36.22 -23.42 -26.06
C LYS A 848 -36.31 -24.27 -27.33
N ALA A 849 -36.00 -25.56 -27.22
CA ALA A 849 -36.33 -26.51 -28.27
C ALA A 849 -37.85 -26.74 -28.30
N ASP A 850 -38.38 -26.84 -29.51
CA ASP A 850 -39.75 -27.20 -29.91
C ASP A 850 -40.85 -26.16 -29.64
N GLU A 851 -40.97 -25.17 -30.53
CA GLU A 851 -42.25 -24.87 -31.21
C GLU A 851 -42.01 -23.97 -32.45
N LYS A 852 -42.34 -24.52 -33.64
CA LYS A 852 -42.46 -23.89 -34.97
C LYS A 852 -41.19 -23.39 -35.66
N LEU A 853 -40.45 -24.35 -36.21
CA LEU A 853 -39.43 -24.16 -37.24
C LEU A 853 -40.05 -23.92 -38.63
N ASP A 854 -40.80 -22.84 -38.84
CA ASP A 854 -41.25 -22.47 -40.20
C ASP A 854 -41.37 -20.96 -40.48
N ASP A 855 -41.38 -20.07 -39.48
CA ASP A 855 -41.59 -18.62 -39.71
C ASP A 855 -40.35 -17.72 -39.46
N ILE A 856 -39.19 -18.28 -39.05
CA ILE A 856 -37.99 -17.49 -38.70
C ILE A 856 -36.94 -17.45 -39.84
N THR A 857 -37.25 -18.01 -41.01
CA THR A 857 -36.34 -18.01 -42.17
C THR A 857 -36.41 -16.72 -43.01
N ARG A 858 -36.97 -15.61 -42.48
CA ARG A 858 -37.23 -14.37 -43.25
C ARG A 858 -36.82 -13.04 -42.62
N LEU A 859 -35.97 -13.02 -41.59
CA LEU A 859 -35.21 -11.81 -41.24
C LEU A 859 -33.72 -12.14 -41.14
N GLY A 860 -32.96 -11.70 -42.14
CA GLY A 860 -31.49 -11.68 -42.08
C GLY A 860 -31.03 -10.78 -40.95
N THR A 861 -30.37 -11.35 -39.96
CA THR A 861 -28.94 -11.21 -39.64
C THR A 861 -28.78 -11.98 -38.32
N ILE A 862 -28.32 -13.23 -38.32
CA ILE A 862 -28.13 -13.99 -37.08
C ILE A 862 -26.95 -13.34 -36.34
N GLN A 863 -27.28 -12.48 -35.37
CA GLN A 863 -26.31 -11.83 -34.49
C GLN A 863 -25.68 -12.90 -33.59
N GLU A 864 -24.38 -13.13 -33.75
CA GLU A 864 -23.63 -14.16 -33.01
C GLU A 864 -23.75 -13.97 -31.48
N SER A 865 -23.92 -15.06 -30.73
CA SER A 865 -24.08 -15.03 -29.28
C SER A 865 -22.89 -14.32 -28.60
N PRO A 866 -23.12 -13.38 -27.66
CA PRO A 866 -22.05 -12.62 -27.00
C PRO A 866 -21.10 -13.52 -26.18
N PHE A 867 -21.57 -14.67 -25.71
CA PHE A 867 -20.75 -15.67 -25.01
C PHE A 867 -19.83 -16.40 -25.98
N LEU A 868 -20.34 -16.82 -27.16
CA LEU A 868 -19.53 -17.44 -28.21
C LEU A 868 -18.47 -16.47 -28.73
N ARG A 869 -18.85 -15.19 -28.92
CA ARG A 869 -17.91 -14.12 -29.29
C ARG A 869 -16.79 -13.95 -28.24
N SER A 870 -17.12 -14.06 -26.95
CA SER A 870 -16.14 -13.94 -25.88
C SER A 870 -15.22 -15.15 -25.79
N MET A 871 -15.74 -16.37 -25.96
CA MET A 871 -14.91 -17.57 -26.06
C MET A 871 -13.95 -17.49 -27.26
N ARG A 872 -14.45 -17.06 -28.42
CA ARG A 872 -13.61 -16.86 -29.62
C ARG A 872 -12.54 -15.80 -29.38
N ALA A 873 -12.88 -14.66 -28.76
CA ALA A 873 -11.91 -13.62 -28.44
C ALA A 873 -10.78 -14.13 -27.53
N CYS A 874 -11.10 -14.90 -26.47
CA CYS A 874 -10.09 -15.52 -25.61
C CYS A 874 -9.26 -16.57 -26.36
N HIS A 875 -9.89 -17.39 -27.21
CA HIS A 875 -9.22 -18.40 -28.02
C HIS A 875 -8.23 -17.74 -28.99
N ASP A 876 -8.69 -16.76 -29.77
CA ASP A 876 -7.89 -16.07 -30.79
C ASP A 876 -6.72 -15.31 -30.17
N ALA A 877 -6.94 -14.65 -29.02
CA ALA A 877 -5.88 -14.00 -28.26
C ALA A 877 -4.82 -15.01 -27.78
N GLY A 878 -5.25 -16.14 -27.21
CA GLY A 878 -4.35 -17.20 -26.77
C GLY A 878 -3.57 -17.83 -27.92
N MET A 879 -4.25 -18.12 -29.04
CA MET A 879 -3.62 -18.67 -30.24
C MET A 879 -2.63 -17.68 -30.85
N SER A 880 -2.96 -16.40 -30.92
CA SER A 880 -2.06 -15.37 -31.44
C SER A 880 -0.79 -15.22 -30.59
N LEU A 881 -0.88 -15.40 -29.26
CA LEU A 881 0.30 -15.45 -28.40
C LEU A 881 1.11 -16.74 -28.56
N SER A 882 0.47 -17.86 -28.90
CA SER A 882 1.16 -19.14 -29.14
C SER A 882 2.07 -19.10 -30.38
N GLU A 883 1.75 -18.26 -31.36
CA GLU A 883 2.53 -18.12 -32.61
C GLU A 883 3.89 -17.43 -32.39
N LEU A 884 4.06 -16.74 -31.25
CA LEU A 884 5.32 -16.08 -30.88
C LEU A 884 6.49 -17.06 -30.77
N VAL A 885 6.23 -18.35 -30.55
CA VAL A 885 7.27 -19.41 -30.49
C VAL A 885 8.14 -19.47 -31.75
N ASN A 886 7.57 -19.09 -32.90
CA ASN A 886 8.24 -19.13 -34.20
C ASN A 886 9.07 -17.87 -34.48
N SER A 887 9.00 -16.86 -33.61
CA SER A 887 9.71 -15.60 -33.83
C SER A 887 11.18 -15.70 -33.38
N PRO A 888 12.15 -15.39 -34.26
CA PRO A 888 13.57 -15.34 -33.88
C PRO A 888 13.91 -14.25 -32.84
N VAL A 889 13.03 -13.26 -32.64
CA VAL A 889 13.20 -12.22 -31.61
C VAL A 889 13.13 -12.82 -30.21
N LEU A 890 12.39 -13.91 -30.02
CA LEU A 890 12.18 -14.55 -28.71
C LEU A 890 13.49 -15.10 -28.13
N ASP A 891 14.41 -15.56 -28.98
CA ASP A 891 15.70 -16.07 -28.51
C ASP A 891 16.53 -14.91 -27.91
N LEU A 892 16.41 -13.69 -28.43
CA LEU A 892 17.05 -12.48 -27.89
C LEU A 892 16.35 -11.96 -26.61
N VAL A 893 15.04 -12.18 -26.45
CA VAL A 893 14.28 -11.74 -25.27
C VAL A 893 14.84 -12.31 -23.97
N SER A 894 15.36 -13.54 -23.99
CA SER A 894 15.95 -14.21 -22.82
C SER A 894 17.13 -13.46 -22.19
N GLU A 895 17.81 -12.62 -22.97
CA GLU A 895 18.95 -11.79 -22.54
C GLU A 895 18.51 -10.39 -22.06
N THR A 896 17.20 -10.11 -22.04
CA THR A 896 16.62 -8.81 -21.67
C THR A 896 15.70 -8.91 -20.45
N TYR A 897 15.40 -7.76 -19.85
CA TYR A 897 14.47 -7.66 -18.73
C TYR A 897 13.05 -8.17 -19.04
N ALA A 898 12.69 -8.26 -20.32
CA ALA A 898 11.36 -8.67 -20.76
C ALA A 898 11.10 -10.18 -20.63
N ALA A 899 12.10 -11.02 -20.37
CA ALA A 899 11.94 -12.47 -20.27
C ALA A 899 10.84 -12.90 -19.27
N ALA A 900 10.83 -12.27 -18.09
CA ALA A 900 9.80 -12.50 -17.07
C ALA A 900 8.42 -11.99 -17.50
N PHE A 901 8.37 -10.83 -18.16
CA PHE A 901 7.13 -10.24 -18.68
C PHE A 901 6.48 -11.14 -19.74
N VAL A 902 7.27 -11.68 -20.68
CA VAL A 902 6.78 -12.65 -21.65
C VAL A 902 6.28 -13.93 -20.97
N SER A 903 7.02 -14.43 -19.97
CA SER A 903 6.63 -15.62 -19.21
C SER A 903 5.28 -15.46 -18.50
N ILE A 904 5.07 -14.34 -17.80
CA ILE A 904 3.79 -14.03 -17.12
C ILE A 904 2.63 -14.04 -18.13
N HIS A 905 2.77 -13.29 -19.22
CA HIS A 905 1.70 -13.12 -20.20
C HIS A 905 1.39 -14.38 -21.03
N THR A 906 2.41 -15.18 -21.33
CA THR A 906 2.22 -16.45 -22.03
C THR A 906 1.69 -17.55 -21.12
N PHE A 907 1.91 -17.45 -19.81
CA PHE A 907 1.29 -18.33 -18.82
C PHE A 907 -0.22 -18.08 -18.72
N THR A 908 -0.66 -16.82 -18.58
CA THR A 908 -2.09 -16.46 -18.58
C THR A 908 -2.80 -16.95 -19.84
N ALA A 909 -2.16 -16.80 -21.00
CA ALA A 909 -2.67 -17.34 -22.27
C ALA A 909 -2.75 -18.88 -22.27
N GLY A 910 -1.75 -19.55 -21.69
CA GLY A 910 -1.72 -21.01 -21.55
C GLY A 910 -2.85 -21.54 -20.68
N VAL A 911 -3.12 -20.89 -19.55
CA VAL A 911 -4.26 -21.23 -18.68
C VAL A 911 -5.59 -21.04 -19.43
N ALA A 912 -5.74 -19.92 -20.16
CA ALA A 912 -6.92 -19.65 -20.96
C ALA A 912 -7.19 -20.74 -22.01
N LEU A 913 -6.18 -21.11 -22.81
CA LEU A 913 -6.31 -22.19 -23.80
C LEU A 913 -6.54 -23.56 -23.15
N GLY A 914 -5.92 -23.82 -22.00
CA GLY A 914 -6.14 -25.05 -21.23
C GLY A 914 -7.58 -25.20 -20.76
N ILE A 915 -8.17 -24.13 -20.22
CA ILE A 915 -9.60 -24.08 -19.85
C ILE A 915 -10.45 -24.33 -21.10
N LEU A 916 -10.22 -23.60 -22.19
CA LEU A 916 -10.99 -23.74 -23.43
C LEU A 916 -10.90 -25.16 -24.01
N SER A 917 -9.75 -25.82 -23.93
CA SER A 917 -9.56 -27.21 -24.36
C SER A 917 -10.31 -28.23 -23.50
N SER A 918 -10.68 -27.87 -22.26
CA SER A 918 -11.34 -28.74 -21.29
C SER A 918 -12.87 -28.62 -21.28
N ILE A 919 -13.43 -27.61 -21.97
CA ILE A 919 -14.88 -27.37 -22.07
C ILE A 919 -15.53 -28.41 -22.98
N GLU A 920 -15.04 -28.55 -24.22
CA GLU A 920 -15.49 -29.56 -25.21
C GLU A 920 -14.27 -30.30 -25.81
N PRO A 921 -13.71 -31.30 -25.11
CA PRO A 921 -12.37 -31.86 -25.40
C PRO A 921 -12.17 -32.49 -26.77
N LEU A 922 -13.27 -32.94 -27.41
CA LEU A 922 -13.28 -33.66 -28.68
C LEU A 922 -13.52 -32.76 -29.91
N THR A 923 -13.62 -31.44 -29.72
CA THR A 923 -13.85 -30.51 -30.82
C THR A 923 -12.55 -30.14 -31.55
N PRO A 924 -12.61 -29.77 -32.85
CA PRO A 924 -11.45 -29.23 -33.55
C PRO A 924 -10.82 -28.02 -32.86
N GLN A 925 -11.66 -27.15 -32.29
CA GLN A 925 -11.21 -25.96 -31.52
C GLN A 925 -10.44 -26.35 -30.25
N ALA A 926 -10.88 -27.38 -29.52
CA ALA A 926 -10.11 -27.90 -28.39
C ALA A 926 -8.77 -28.50 -28.81
N GLN A 927 -8.71 -29.13 -29.99
CA GLN A 927 -7.45 -29.65 -30.54
C GLN A 927 -6.49 -28.53 -30.94
N GLU A 928 -6.99 -27.47 -31.58
CA GLU A 928 -6.21 -26.26 -31.88
C GLU A 928 -5.69 -25.60 -30.60
N ALA A 929 -6.53 -25.47 -29.57
CA ALA A 929 -6.15 -24.94 -28.27
C ALA A 929 -5.03 -25.76 -27.60
N LYS A 930 -5.06 -27.10 -27.69
CA LYS A 930 -3.96 -27.98 -27.21
C LYS A 930 -2.66 -27.76 -27.98
N VAL A 931 -2.73 -27.55 -29.30
CA VAL A 931 -1.55 -27.20 -30.10
C VAL A 931 -0.97 -25.86 -29.68
N GLY A 932 -1.83 -24.85 -29.46
CA GLY A 932 -1.44 -23.55 -28.92
C GLY A 932 -0.79 -23.67 -27.53
N LEU A 933 -1.39 -24.46 -26.64
CA LEU A 933 -0.87 -24.74 -25.30
C LEU A 933 0.52 -25.37 -25.35
N HIS A 934 0.73 -26.37 -26.22
CA HIS A 934 2.04 -26.98 -26.41
C HIS A 934 3.10 -25.96 -26.89
N ARG A 935 2.73 -25.07 -27.83
CA ARG A 935 3.62 -23.99 -28.28
C ARG A 935 3.98 -23.02 -27.14
N LEU A 936 3.02 -22.64 -26.30
CA LEU A 936 3.26 -21.78 -25.13
C LEU A 936 4.15 -22.48 -24.09
N MET A 937 3.97 -23.77 -23.85
CA MET A 937 4.88 -24.56 -23.01
C MET A 937 6.30 -24.59 -23.57
N SER A 938 6.43 -24.71 -24.90
CA SER A 938 7.73 -24.70 -25.57
C SER A 938 8.42 -23.34 -25.42
N LEU A 939 7.65 -22.25 -25.43
CA LEU A 939 8.12 -20.90 -25.14
C LEU A 939 8.60 -20.77 -23.69
N GLN A 940 7.83 -21.24 -22.70
CA GLN A 940 8.26 -21.24 -21.29
C GLN A 940 9.55 -22.05 -21.09
N ALA A 941 9.68 -23.20 -21.78
CA ALA A 941 10.90 -24.01 -21.74
C ALA A 941 12.13 -23.27 -22.27
N LYS A 942 11.99 -22.44 -23.31
CA LYS A 942 13.08 -21.59 -23.82
C LYS A 942 13.51 -20.52 -22.81
N LEU A 943 12.56 -19.94 -22.06
CA LEU A 943 12.84 -18.87 -21.09
C LEU A 943 13.30 -19.39 -19.71
N LYS A 944 13.16 -20.70 -19.46
CA LYS A 944 13.51 -21.39 -18.21
C LYS A 944 14.88 -21.00 -17.62
N PRO A 945 15.99 -20.92 -18.40
CA PRO A 945 17.33 -20.68 -17.83
C PRO A 945 17.50 -19.30 -17.19
N ARG A 946 16.72 -18.31 -17.63
CA ARG A 946 16.86 -16.90 -17.23
C ARG A 946 15.65 -16.37 -16.45
N SER A 947 14.55 -17.12 -16.37
CA SER A 947 13.32 -16.72 -15.67
C SER A 947 12.84 -17.82 -14.71
N PRO A 948 12.89 -17.60 -13.38
CA PRO A 948 12.32 -18.55 -12.43
C PRO A 948 10.80 -18.69 -12.60
N LEU A 949 10.13 -17.62 -13.03
CA LEU A 949 8.70 -17.63 -13.36
C LEU A 949 8.40 -18.59 -14.52
N ALA A 950 9.27 -18.66 -15.52
CA ALA A 950 9.08 -19.56 -16.66
C ALA A 950 9.22 -21.04 -16.26
N THR A 951 10.11 -21.33 -15.31
CA THR A 951 10.24 -22.67 -14.73
C THR A 951 8.94 -23.09 -14.03
N GLN A 952 8.40 -22.23 -13.17
CA GLN A 952 7.15 -22.49 -12.45
C GLN A 952 5.95 -22.59 -13.42
N GLY A 953 5.85 -21.64 -14.36
CA GLY A 953 4.79 -21.60 -15.37
C GLY A 953 4.76 -22.87 -16.22
N LEU A 954 5.92 -23.37 -16.64
CA LEU A 954 6.01 -24.61 -17.40
C LEU A 954 5.49 -25.82 -16.61
N ASP A 955 5.90 -25.99 -15.35
CA ASP A 955 5.46 -27.12 -14.52
C ASP A 955 3.93 -27.11 -14.32
N ILE A 956 3.38 -25.92 -14.04
CA ILE A 956 1.93 -25.74 -13.88
C ILE A 956 1.20 -26.07 -15.18
N LEU A 957 1.64 -25.52 -16.32
CA LEU A 957 0.99 -25.79 -17.62
C LEU A 957 1.07 -27.28 -18.01
N GLN A 958 2.17 -27.98 -17.68
CA GLN A 958 2.29 -29.43 -17.89
C GLN A 958 1.24 -30.22 -17.10
N ARG A 959 1.02 -29.86 -15.83
CA ARG A 959 -0.01 -30.48 -14.98
C ARG A 959 -1.42 -30.21 -15.48
N LEU A 960 -1.70 -28.96 -15.87
CA LEU A 960 -2.99 -28.58 -16.46
C LEU A 960 -3.27 -29.31 -17.78
N THR A 961 -2.24 -29.47 -18.62
CA THR A 961 -2.36 -30.22 -19.88
C THR A 961 -2.66 -31.70 -19.61
N LYS A 962 -2.01 -32.30 -18.60
CA LYS A 962 -2.28 -33.69 -18.19
C LYS A 962 -3.74 -33.88 -17.77
N LEU A 963 -4.26 -32.96 -16.95
CA LEU A 963 -5.66 -32.98 -16.54
C LEU A 963 -6.62 -32.90 -17.74
N ALA A 964 -6.36 -31.99 -18.69
CA ALA A 964 -7.18 -31.85 -19.89
C ALA A 964 -7.19 -33.13 -20.74
N LEU A 965 -6.04 -33.79 -20.89
CA LEU A 965 -5.90 -35.07 -21.61
C LEU A 965 -6.58 -36.23 -20.87
N ASP A 966 -6.47 -36.30 -19.54
CA ASP A 966 -7.14 -37.33 -18.73
C ASP A 966 -8.67 -37.20 -18.84
N LYS A 967 -9.18 -35.96 -18.87
CA LYS A 967 -10.61 -35.67 -19.08
C LYS A 967 -11.07 -36.09 -20.47
N GLU A 968 -10.30 -35.80 -21.51
CA GLU A 968 -10.56 -36.26 -22.87
C GLU A 968 -10.61 -37.79 -22.97
N LEU A 969 -9.61 -38.47 -22.40
CA LEU A 969 -9.54 -39.94 -22.37
C LEU A 969 -10.76 -40.52 -21.64
N SER A 970 -11.18 -39.93 -20.52
CA SER A 970 -12.37 -40.37 -19.79
C SER A 970 -13.64 -40.25 -20.62
N MET A 971 -13.80 -39.18 -21.41
CA MET A 971 -14.93 -38.99 -22.31
C MET A 971 -14.91 -39.96 -23.49
N MET A 972 -13.73 -40.32 -24.01
CA MET A 972 -13.59 -41.32 -25.08
C MET A 972 -13.93 -42.74 -24.62
N LEU A 973 -13.68 -43.06 -23.35
CA LEU A 973 -13.91 -44.38 -22.75
C LEU A 973 -15.32 -44.53 -22.14
N ASP A 974 -16.08 -43.44 -21.99
CA ASP A 974 -17.46 -43.47 -21.49
C ASP A 974 -18.44 -43.96 -22.57
N VAL A 975 -18.66 -45.27 -22.62
CA VAL A 975 -19.57 -45.95 -23.57
C VAL A 975 -21.05 -45.57 -23.37
N SER A 976 -21.40 -44.87 -22.27
CA SER A 976 -22.76 -44.50 -21.90
C SER A 976 -23.29 -43.24 -22.58
N LYS A 977 -22.42 -42.41 -23.18
CA LYS A 977 -22.78 -41.13 -23.80
C LYS A 977 -22.49 -41.16 -25.31
N PRO A 978 -23.46 -40.86 -26.19
CA PRO A 978 -23.20 -40.79 -27.62
C PRO A 978 -22.28 -39.61 -27.93
N ILE A 979 -21.17 -39.86 -28.64
CA ILE A 979 -20.30 -38.83 -29.19
C ILE A 979 -21.12 -38.05 -30.25
N ARG A 980 -21.50 -36.80 -29.95
CA ARG A 980 -22.08 -35.91 -30.96
C ARG A 980 -20.96 -35.43 -31.88
N TRP A 981 -20.88 -36.02 -33.07
CA TRP A 981 -20.09 -35.46 -34.17
C TRP A 981 -20.88 -34.29 -34.76
N SER A 982 -20.32 -33.08 -34.72
CA SER A 982 -20.86 -31.93 -35.46
C SER A 982 -20.69 -32.22 -36.96
N GLU A 983 -21.79 -32.29 -37.71
CA GLU A 983 -21.72 -32.40 -39.18
C GLU A 983 -21.03 -31.16 -39.78
N PRO A 984 -20.20 -31.30 -40.82
CA PRO A 984 -19.63 -30.17 -41.52
C PRO A 984 -20.73 -29.47 -42.32
N GLN A 985 -20.91 -28.16 -42.12
CA GLN A 985 -21.63 -27.34 -43.10
C GLN A 985 -20.78 -27.22 -44.37
N SER A 986 -20.97 -28.14 -45.31
CA SER A 986 -20.52 -27.98 -46.69
C SER A 986 -21.73 -28.14 -47.62
N GLY A 987 -22.29 -27.01 -48.04
CA GLY A 987 -23.17 -26.99 -49.21
C GLY A 987 -22.34 -26.87 -50.47
N VAL A 988 -21.94 -27.99 -51.06
CA VAL A 988 -21.71 -28.11 -52.50
C VAL A 988 -22.16 -29.52 -52.91
N ASP A 989 -23.25 -29.57 -53.68
CA ASP A 989 -23.73 -30.78 -54.34
C ASP A 989 -22.63 -31.41 -55.21
N VAL A 990 -22.26 -32.66 -54.94
CA VAL A 990 -21.77 -33.59 -55.98
C VAL A 990 -22.32 -35.00 -55.70
N ASP A 991 -22.92 -35.54 -56.75
CA ASP A 991 -23.59 -36.82 -56.96
C ASP A 991 -23.29 -38.03 -56.05
N VAL A 992 -24.40 -38.72 -55.75
CA VAL A 992 -24.48 -40.05 -55.15
C VAL A 992 -24.03 -41.12 -56.15
N SER A 993 -23.03 -41.95 -55.81
CA SER A 993 -23.07 -43.39 -56.15
C SER A 993 -21.96 -44.20 -55.49
N ALA A 994 -22.38 -45.33 -54.88
CA ALA A 994 -21.60 -46.50 -54.46
C ALA A 994 -20.52 -46.24 -53.39
N VAL A 995 -20.46 -46.99 -52.28
CA VAL A 995 -19.94 -48.36 -52.29
C VAL A 995 -20.35 -49.08 -50.99
N GLN A 996 -20.76 -50.32 -51.19
CA GLN A 996 -21.01 -51.37 -50.20
C GLN A 996 -19.77 -51.72 -49.34
N THR A 997 -20.02 -51.94 -48.06
CA THR A 997 -19.43 -52.96 -47.15
C THR A 997 -18.08 -53.60 -47.52
N GLY A 998 -17.10 -53.55 -46.59
CA GLY A 998 -15.92 -54.41 -46.70
C GLY A 998 -14.90 -54.29 -45.56
N THR A 999 -15.09 -55.12 -44.55
CA THR A 999 -14.17 -55.49 -43.46
C THR A 999 -12.75 -55.94 -43.87
N LEU A 1000 -11.82 -55.76 -42.91
CA LEU A 1000 -10.70 -56.66 -42.51
C LEU A 1000 -9.34 -56.68 -43.27
N SER A 1001 -8.33 -56.19 -42.53
CA SER A 1001 -6.97 -56.75 -42.31
C SER A 1001 -5.83 -56.60 -43.37
N PRO A 1002 -4.55 -56.74 -42.94
CA PRO A 1002 -3.39 -56.03 -43.50
C PRO A 1002 -2.45 -56.90 -44.36
N LYS A 1003 -1.52 -56.25 -45.09
CA LYS A 1003 -0.20 -56.76 -45.56
C LYS A 1003 0.54 -55.60 -46.27
N GLN A 1004 1.73 -55.18 -45.79
CA GLN A 1004 3.09 -55.69 -46.11
C GLN A 1004 3.60 -55.44 -47.53
N ASN A 1005 4.83 -54.91 -47.57
CA ASN A 1005 5.83 -54.89 -48.66
C ASN A 1005 5.56 -53.89 -49.81
N SER A 1006 6.54 -53.20 -50.40
CA SER A 1006 7.99 -53.16 -50.24
C SER A 1006 8.55 -52.10 -51.20
N SER A 1007 9.75 -51.60 -50.87
CA SER A 1007 10.88 -51.32 -51.77
C SER A 1007 10.83 -50.19 -52.81
N GLY A 1008 11.81 -49.28 -52.64
CA GLY A 1008 12.65 -48.72 -53.71
C GLY A 1008 12.14 -47.44 -54.34
N GLN A 1009 12.93 -46.43 -54.70
CA GLN A 1009 14.37 -46.23 -54.79
C GLN A 1009 14.58 -44.70 -54.90
N HIS A 1010 15.60 -44.15 -54.23
CA HIS A 1010 16.25 -42.89 -54.60
C HIS A 1010 17.07 -43.10 -55.91
N PRO A 1011 17.46 -42.08 -56.73
CA PRO A 1011 18.24 -40.92 -56.24
C PRO A 1011 18.28 -39.58 -57.05
N ARG A 1012 18.66 -38.52 -56.32
CA ARG A 1012 19.64 -37.41 -56.58
C ARG A 1012 19.65 -36.52 -57.86
N ARG A 1013 19.77 -35.20 -57.56
CA ARG A 1013 20.59 -34.10 -58.17
C ARG A 1013 20.12 -33.52 -59.52
N SER A 1014 20.36 -32.26 -59.93
CA SER A 1014 20.65 -30.94 -59.34
C SER A 1014 20.75 -29.94 -60.52
N SER A 1015 20.38 -28.66 -60.28
CA SER A 1015 20.89 -27.39 -60.87
C SER A 1015 20.66 -26.98 -62.36
N HIS A 1016 19.98 -25.82 -62.47
CA HIS A 1016 20.32 -24.57 -63.19
C HIS A 1016 20.27 -24.39 -64.73
N ASP A 1017 19.57 -23.28 -65.07
CA ASP A 1017 19.81 -22.23 -66.09
C ASP A 1017 19.61 -22.55 -67.59
N ALA A 1018 18.58 -21.94 -68.23
CA ALA A 1018 18.63 -20.70 -69.05
C ALA A 1018 18.70 -21.06 -70.56
N ALA A 1019 18.11 -20.39 -71.55
CA ALA A 1019 17.29 -19.18 -71.70
C ALA A 1019 16.83 -19.10 -73.19
N VAL A 1020 16.20 -17.97 -73.56
CA VAL A 1020 16.16 -17.32 -74.92
C VAL A 1020 15.00 -17.76 -75.83
N ALA A 1021 14.27 -16.91 -76.58
CA ALA A 1021 13.97 -15.47 -76.69
C ALA A 1021 12.94 -15.33 -77.86
N ALA A 1022 12.07 -14.32 -77.93
CA ALA A 1022 12.16 -13.10 -78.78
C ALA A 1022 10.69 -12.58 -78.94
N MET A 1023 10.32 -11.31 -79.21
CA MET A 1023 10.99 -10.16 -79.82
C MET A 1023 10.14 -8.87 -79.63
N GLN A 1024 10.81 -7.74 -79.31
CA GLN A 1024 10.67 -6.29 -79.65
C GLN A 1024 9.30 -5.64 -79.98
N THR A 1025 8.98 -4.38 -79.65
CA THR A 1025 9.72 -3.10 -79.85
C THR A 1025 9.29 -1.93 -78.91
N ASP A 1026 10.26 -1.06 -78.59
CA ASP A 1026 10.23 0.32 -78.02
C ASP A 1026 9.24 1.32 -78.69
N ARG A 1027 8.77 2.45 -78.13
CA ARG A 1027 9.45 3.49 -77.31
C ARG A 1027 8.44 4.49 -76.65
N GLN A 1028 8.77 4.92 -75.42
CA GLN A 1028 8.66 6.26 -74.80
C GLN A 1028 7.32 6.92 -74.32
N SER A 1029 7.24 7.00 -72.98
CA SER A 1029 6.94 8.15 -72.09
C SER A 1029 5.56 8.81 -72.05
N ILE A 1030 4.82 8.67 -70.92
CA ILE A 1030 4.03 9.74 -70.26
C ILE A 1030 4.01 9.51 -68.73
N MET A 1031 4.07 10.63 -68.00
CA MET A 1031 3.91 10.83 -66.55
C MET A 1031 2.73 10.08 -65.92
N PHE A 1032 2.84 9.73 -64.64
CA PHE A 1032 1.70 9.45 -63.76
C PHE A 1032 1.57 10.56 -62.73
N ASP A 1033 0.54 11.39 -62.91
CA ASP A 1033 -0.01 12.26 -61.87
C ASP A 1033 -1.54 12.18 -61.91
N SER A 1034 -2.12 11.95 -60.73
CA SER A 1034 -3.44 12.35 -60.23
C SER A 1034 -4.77 12.02 -60.97
N ARG A 1035 -5.60 11.29 -60.20
CA ARG A 1035 -7.07 11.42 -59.98
C ARG A 1035 -8.05 10.42 -60.62
N ASP A 1036 -8.87 9.91 -59.69
CA ASP A 1036 -10.25 9.41 -59.77
C ASP A 1036 -10.51 8.03 -60.39
N THR A 1037 -10.58 7.02 -59.51
CA THR A 1037 -11.57 5.93 -59.64
C THR A 1037 -12.33 5.78 -58.33
N GLN A 1038 -13.63 6.04 -58.44
CA GLN A 1038 -14.64 5.93 -57.40
C GLN A 1038 -14.99 4.46 -57.09
N GLY A 1039 -15.18 4.18 -55.80
CA GLY A 1039 -16.35 3.45 -55.31
C GLY A 1039 -16.36 1.93 -55.41
N THR A 1040 -15.86 1.26 -54.37
CA THR A 1040 -16.69 0.30 -53.61
C THR A 1040 -16.15 0.19 -52.19
N GLU A 1041 -16.65 1.07 -51.32
CA GLU A 1041 -16.53 0.93 -49.87
C GLU A 1041 -17.26 -0.35 -49.44
N THR A 1042 -16.57 -1.32 -48.85
CA THR A 1042 -17.20 -2.15 -47.82
C THR A 1042 -17.13 -1.35 -46.53
N GLN A 1043 -18.16 -0.54 -46.29
CA GLN A 1043 -18.43 0.01 -44.97
C GLN A 1043 -18.61 -1.17 -44.01
N GLU A 1044 -17.62 -1.44 -43.16
CA GLU A 1044 -17.90 -2.06 -41.88
C GLU A 1044 -18.62 -0.98 -41.05
N GLU A 1045 -19.94 -1.03 -41.08
CA GLU A 1045 -20.81 -0.16 -40.30
C GLU A 1045 -20.40 -0.19 -38.82
N THR A 1046 -20.12 0.99 -38.28
CA THR A 1046 -20.14 1.22 -36.83
C THR A 1046 -21.48 0.72 -36.29
N PRO A 1047 -21.52 -0.20 -35.30
CA PRO A 1047 -22.80 -0.63 -34.76
C PRO A 1047 -23.42 0.55 -34.00
N ASP A 1048 -24.59 0.96 -34.46
CA ASP A 1048 -25.47 1.88 -33.74
C ASP A 1048 -25.69 1.31 -32.33
N PRO A 1049 -25.40 2.05 -31.24
CA PRO A 1049 -25.58 1.56 -29.87
C PRO A 1049 -27.04 1.19 -29.53
N ASN A 1050 -27.98 1.50 -30.44
CA ASN A 1050 -29.39 1.13 -30.36
C ASN A 1050 -29.81 -0.11 -31.20
N SER A 1051 -28.90 -0.81 -31.90
CA SER A 1051 -29.26 -1.97 -32.74
C SER A 1051 -29.18 -3.35 -32.06
N LEU A 1052 -28.99 -3.42 -30.74
CA LEU A 1052 -29.30 -4.65 -30.00
C LEU A 1052 -30.81 -4.89 -30.07
N GLY A 1053 -31.26 -5.80 -30.94
CA GLY A 1053 -32.65 -6.23 -31.04
C GLY A 1053 -33.23 -6.63 -29.69
N ASN A 1054 -34.56 -6.63 -29.56
CA ASN A 1054 -35.28 -6.96 -28.32
C ASN A 1054 -34.81 -8.28 -27.69
N PHE A 1055 -33.84 -8.22 -26.77
CA PHE A 1055 -33.36 -9.35 -25.94
C PHE A 1055 -34.29 -9.62 -24.74
N THR A 1056 -35.61 -9.42 -24.91
CA THR A 1056 -36.59 -9.56 -23.82
C THR A 1056 -36.94 -11.02 -23.50
N ASP A 1057 -36.58 -11.99 -24.35
CA ASP A 1057 -37.08 -13.37 -24.26
C ASP A 1057 -36.02 -14.49 -24.10
N PHE A 1058 -34.73 -14.17 -23.90
CA PHE A 1058 -33.69 -15.21 -23.79
C PHE A 1058 -33.39 -15.60 -22.33
N GLN A 1059 -33.55 -16.90 -22.02
CA GLN A 1059 -33.11 -17.51 -20.76
C GLN A 1059 -31.62 -17.88 -20.86
N TYR A 1060 -30.84 -17.55 -19.82
CA TYR A 1060 -29.41 -17.85 -19.72
C TYR A 1060 -29.16 -18.78 -18.52
N VAL A 1061 -28.19 -19.69 -18.63
CA VAL A 1061 -27.80 -20.62 -17.56
C VAL A 1061 -26.28 -20.67 -17.48
N GLU A 1062 -25.74 -20.86 -16.26
CA GLU A 1062 -24.32 -21.15 -16.06
C GLU A 1062 -23.95 -22.46 -16.75
N ASP A 1063 -22.88 -22.43 -17.54
CA ASP A 1063 -22.40 -23.63 -18.21
C ASP A 1063 -21.69 -24.52 -17.18
N ALA A 1064 -22.32 -25.64 -16.82
CA ALA A 1064 -21.77 -26.61 -15.88
C ALA A 1064 -20.43 -27.20 -16.37
N SER A 1065 -20.20 -27.28 -17.68
CA SER A 1065 -18.95 -27.81 -18.25
C SER A 1065 -17.80 -26.83 -18.08
N VAL A 1066 -18.06 -25.53 -18.27
CA VAL A 1066 -17.06 -24.46 -18.09
C VAL A 1066 -16.80 -24.22 -16.62
N SER A 1067 -17.84 -24.22 -15.79
CA SER A 1067 -17.72 -24.06 -14.33
C SER A 1067 -16.93 -25.22 -13.72
N ALA A 1068 -17.16 -26.46 -14.20
CA ALA A 1068 -16.34 -27.61 -13.83
C ALA A 1068 -14.88 -27.47 -14.31
N ALA A 1069 -14.65 -27.04 -15.55
CA ALA A 1069 -13.28 -26.84 -16.06
C ALA A 1069 -12.51 -25.76 -15.28
N LEU A 1070 -13.17 -24.64 -14.94
CA LEU A 1070 -12.60 -23.60 -14.09
C LEU A 1070 -12.27 -24.12 -12.69
N TYR A 1071 -13.18 -24.90 -12.09
CA TYR A 1071 -12.98 -25.52 -10.78
C TYR A 1071 -11.84 -26.55 -10.78
N ASP A 1072 -11.77 -27.43 -11.80
CA ASP A 1072 -10.71 -28.42 -11.93
C ASP A 1072 -9.33 -27.74 -12.05
N PHE A 1073 -9.25 -26.66 -12.84
CA PHE A 1073 -8.02 -25.89 -13.04
C PHE A 1073 -7.62 -25.12 -11.77
N ASP A 1074 -8.58 -24.49 -11.09
CA ASP A 1074 -8.36 -23.83 -9.80
C ASP A 1074 -7.88 -24.82 -8.72
N GLN A 1075 -8.45 -26.03 -8.70
CA GLN A 1075 -8.03 -27.09 -7.80
C GLN A 1075 -6.59 -27.55 -8.09
N VAL A 1076 -6.19 -27.70 -9.35
CA VAL A 1076 -4.80 -28.04 -9.72
C VAL A 1076 -3.83 -26.94 -9.28
N LEU A 1077 -4.18 -25.68 -9.54
CA LEU A 1077 -3.38 -24.53 -9.09
C LEU A 1077 -3.26 -24.53 -7.55
N SER A 1078 -4.36 -24.78 -6.83
CA SER A 1078 -4.39 -24.88 -5.37
C SER A 1078 -3.65 -26.11 -4.81
N THR A 1079 -3.62 -27.23 -5.53
CA THR A 1079 -2.93 -28.46 -5.08
C THR A 1079 -1.43 -28.39 -5.31
N TYR A 1080 -0.99 -27.64 -6.32
CA TYR A 1080 0.43 -27.31 -6.51
C TYR A 1080 1.00 -26.54 -5.31
N VAL A 1081 0.20 -25.67 -4.67
CA VAL A 1081 0.56 -24.99 -3.40
C VAL A 1081 0.89 -26.00 -2.31
N ASN A 1082 0.17 -27.13 -2.21
CA ASN A 1082 0.32 -28.12 -1.14
C ASN A 1082 1.41 -29.18 -1.42
N SER A 1083 1.63 -29.56 -2.68
CA SER A 1083 2.59 -30.62 -3.05
C SER A 1083 4.05 -30.17 -3.03
N SER A 1084 4.34 -28.87 -3.18
CA SER A 1084 5.67 -28.27 -2.94
C SER A 1084 6.20 -28.50 -1.50
N TRP A 1085 5.32 -28.86 -0.56
CA TRP A 1085 5.65 -29.10 0.85
C TRP A 1085 5.82 -30.58 1.22
N ALA A 1086 5.65 -31.51 0.28
CA ALA A 1086 5.73 -32.95 0.54
C ALA A 1086 6.94 -33.57 -0.17
N ASP A 1087 7.98 -33.88 0.62
CA ASP A 1087 9.20 -34.69 0.39
C ASP A 1087 9.81 -34.81 -1.03
N PRO A 1088 11.15 -34.62 -1.20
CA PRO A 1088 11.83 -34.91 -2.46
C PRO A 1088 11.86 -36.40 -2.77
N ASP A 1089 11.46 -36.75 -3.99
CA ASP A 1089 11.54 -38.09 -4.58
C ASP A 1089 13.03 -38.59 -4.60
N PRO A 1090 13.37 -39.75 -4.00
CA PRO A 1090 14.76 -40.18 -3.80
C PRO A 1090 15.52 -40.66 -5.06
N LEU A 1091 15.03 -40.37 -6.28
CA LEU A 1091 15.58 -40.93 -7.52
C LEU A 1091 16.10 -39.91 -8.56
N ALA A 1092 16.15 -38.61 -8.25
CA ALA A 1092 16.74 -37.60 -9.14
C ALA A 1092 18.02 -37.00 -8.55
N MET A 1093 19.10 -37.78 -8.52
CA MET A 1093 20.46 -37.27 -8.35
C MET A 1093 21.01 -36.85 -9.72
N ASP A 1094 20.96 -35.55 -10.00
CA ASP A 1094 21.94 -34.94 -10.91
C ASP A 1094 22.39 -33.59 -10.33
N THR A 1095 23.58 -33.61 -9.75
CA THR A 1095 24.18 -32.53 -8.97
C THR A 1095 24.99 -31.60 -9.87
N SER A 1096 24.41 -30.48 -10.30
CA SER A 1096 25.15 -29.24 -10.58
C SER A 1096 24.19 -28.09 -10.88
N HIS A 1097 23.75 -27.35 -9.86
CA HIS A 1097 23.61 -25.89 -9.86
C HIS A 1097 23.26 -25.46 -8.44
N ALA A 1098 24.10 -24.57 -7.91
CA ALA A 1098 24.22 -24.28 -6.49
C ALA A 1098 22.98 -23.62 -5.89
N GLN A 1099 22.67 -24.06 -4.66
CA GLN A 1099 21.74 -23.48 -3.71
C GLN A 1099 22.14 -22.05 -3.33
N THR A 1100 21.33 -21.05 -3.69
CA THR A 1100 21.16 -19.79 -2.94
C THR A 1100 19.86 -19.13 -3.38
N LEU A 1101 18.77 -19.39 -2.65
CA LEU A 1101 17.47 -18.66 -2.56
C LEU A 1101 16.42 -19.59 -1.92
N HIS A 1102 16.74 -20.16 -0.76
CA HIS A 1102 15.75 -20.87 0.06
C HIS A 1102 15.26 -19.89 1.13
N ASP A 1103 14.21 -19.12 0.82
CA ASP A 1103 13.24 -18.61 1.82
C ASP A 1103 12.03 -17.83 1.25
N GLU A 1104 11.91 -17.63 -0.07
CA GLU A 1104 10.78 -16.86 -0.64
C GLU A 1104 10.17 -17.59 -1.83
N GLY A 1105 9.12 -18.39 -1.60
CA GLY A 1105 8.57 -19.28 -2.62
C GLY A 1105 7.06 -19.26 -2.74
N PHE A 1106 6.48 -18.24 -3.38
CA PHE A 1106 5.19 -18.31 -4.09
C PHE A 1106 5.15 -17.19 -5.13
N SER A 1107 5.20 -17.49 -6.43
CA SER A 1107 5.23 -16.43 -7.45
C SER A 1107 4.25 -16.54 -8.61
N MET A 1108 4.08 -17.68 -9.29
CA MET A 1108 3.09 -17.78 -10.39
C MET A 1108 1.66 -18.09 -9.91
N LEU A 1109 1.52 -18.59 -8.68
CA LEU A 1109 0.23 -19.04 -8.13
C LEU A 1109 -0.63 -17.89 -7.63
N GLU A 1110 -0.05 -16.73 -7.38
CA GLU A 1110 -0.82 -15.52 -7.03
C GLU A 1110 -1.63 -14.99 -8.23
N GLN A 1111 -1.53 -15.57 -9.43
CA GLN A 1111 -2.39 -15.27 -10.57
C GLN A 1111 -3.72 -16.05 -10.59
N THR A 1112 -3.96 -16.94 -9.62
CA THR A 1112 -5.17 -17.78 -9.52
C THR A 1112 -6.46 -16.97 -9.39
N TRP A 1113 -6.38 -15.75 -8.83
CA TRP A 1113 -7.52 -14.86 -8.67
C TRP A 1113 -8.21 -14.53 -10.01
N ILE A 1114 -7.47 -14.57 -11.13
CA ILE A 1114 -8.03 -14.38 -12.48
C ILE A 1114 -9.00 -15.52 -12.83
N TRP A 1115 -8.76 -16.72 -12.28
CA TRP A 1115 -9.39 -17.97 -12.72
C TRP A 1115 -10.34 -18.59 -11.69
N GLY A 1116 -10.36 -18.12 -10.44
CA GLY A 1116 -11.24 -18.62 -9.38
C GLY A 1116 -12.76 -18.45 -9.62
N PRO A 1117 -13.61 -19.35 -9.09
CA PRO A 1117 -15.07 -19.33 -9.29
C PRO A 1117 -15.78 -18.20 -8.52
N ASP A 1118 -15.24 -17.76 -7.38
CA ASP A 1118 -15.74 -16.62 -6.62
C ASP A 1118 -14.85 -15.40 -6.89
N THR A 1119 -15.33 -14.42 -7.65
CA THR A 1119 -14.65 -13.13 -7.84
C THR A 1119 -14.80 -12.24 -6.59
N LEU A 1120 -14.27 -12.71 -5.46
CA LEU A 1120 -13.99 -11.91 -4.28
C LEU A 1120 -12.47 -11.85 -4.11
N PRO A 1121 -11.84 -10.67 -4.19
CA PRO A 1121 -10.42 -10.54 -3.88
C PRO A 1121 -10.20 -10.75 -2.37
N PHE A 1122 -9.22 -11.60 -2.04
CA PHE A 1122 -8.51 -11.75 -0.76
C PHE A 1122 -9.20 -11.13 0.48
N HIS A 1123 -10.11 -11.90 1.08
CA HIS A 1123 -10.43 -11.81 2.50
C HIS A 1123 -10.04 -13.12 3.16
N ASP A 1124 -8.74 -13.34 3.35
CA ASP A 1124 -8.18 -14.26 4.37
C ASP A 1124 -6.70 -13.96 4.63
#